data_AF-A0A8B3LLF9-F1
#
_entry.id   AF-A0A8B3LLF9-F1
#
_cell.length_a   1.000
_cell.length_b   1.000
_cell.length_c   1.000
_cell.angle_alpha   90.00
_cell.angle_beta   90.00
_cell.angle_gamma   90.00
#
_symmetry.space_group_name_H-M   'P 1'
#
loop_
_entity.id
_entity.type
_entity.pdbx_description
1 polymer ?
#
loop_
_entity_poly.entity_id
_entity_poly.type
_entity_poly.pdbx_seq_one_letter_code
_entity_poly.pdbx_strand_id
1 'polypeptide(L)'
;MYFQLRKLILWPRNGAAPRVVKFEPGVVNVISGASKTGKSAVIPIVDYCLGSEKCAIPVGVIRENCSWFGILIETLEGEKLLARREPGDQQSTGDMVLLEGAQVEIPETITDKTTNVDTVKRAMNRLAGLTDLDFEPGTENGFKQRPSFRDLMAFTFQPQNVIANPDVMFFKADTTEHREKLKTIFPYVLGAVTAKILQARFEIDRLQRNLRRKEAELRAIVSATGAWRAEAEAWLRQAVELGLVDSSTEVPKDWSDVVDLLRRVSNSNSSLARPSLAGIDVVLTRLETLRASETEIAARLTEHRQRLNELRRLVESSEAYGDAMRIQRDRLDLSTWLRDLADEFADPLVALGDGGREKVLALCDNLGGLEIRLRTHPAMSNTLDKEILRQRGAAEAVLSELNDVRSEIAVLERDSDVARDEANRFDRLERFLGRLEQALHVYDRADQSSDLRQELTSLQADIATLQKTISEADIQRKLFNALHQVSHHANRLIPQLDAEWPEAPIRLLIEDLTVKVTRGTREDYLWEIGSGANWLAYHVALMLALQHYFLAEPHHPVPGQLIFDQPSQVYFPKRAAGDEGPDLIAWRDQDVVAVRKVFALLGAEVMAAKGRLQIIVLDHADEDVWGKLPGVKLIEEWRGQALVPQAWIAAASSNGG
;
A
#
# COMPACT_ATOMS: atom_id res chain seq x y z
N MET A 1 26.53 -2.37 6.45
CA MET A 1 26.28 -2.38 7.91
C MET A 1 27.21 -3.40 8.51
N TYR A 2 27.97 -3.06 9.56
CA TYR A 2 28.79 -4.07 10.25
C TYR A 2 27.87 -4.95 11.09
N PHE A 3 27.80 -6.22 10.70
CA PHE A 3 26.96 -7.25 11.29
C PHE A 3 27.70 -8.57 11.13
N GLN A 4 28.08 -9.20 12.23
CA GLN A 4 28.80 -10.47 12.24
C GLN A 4 28.09 -11.44 13.18
N LEU A 5 27.75 -12.63 12.71
CA LEU A 5 27.23 -13.69 13.56
C LEU A 5 28.39 -14.30 14.34
N ARG A 6 28.34 -14.20 15.67
CA ARG A 6 29.36 -14.75 16.59
C ARG A 6 29.01 -16.16 17.01
N LYS A 7 27.73 -16.40 17.32
CA LYS A 7 27.27 -17.68 17.84
C LYS A 7 25.85 -17.99 17.37
N LEU A 8 25.58 -19.26 17.08
CA LEU A 8 24.24 -19.84 16.98
C LEU A 8 24.00 -20.69 18.22
N ILE A 9 22.84 -20.51 18.85
CA ILE A 9 22.56 -21.06 20.18
C ILE A 9 21.20 -21.76 20.17
N LEU A 10 21.17 -22.98 20.69
CA LEU A 10 19.95 -23.75 20.91
C LEU A 10 19.83 -24.02 22.42
N TRP A 11 18.68 -23.71 23.00
CA TRP A 11 18.37 -24.12 24.37
C TRP A 11 17.49 -25.37 24.35
N PRO A 12 17.86 -26.43 25.07
CA PRO A 12 17.08 -27.66 25.08
C PRO A 12 15.81 -27.54 25.94
N ARG A 13 14.88 -28.47 25.76
CA ARG A 13 13.71 -28.64 26.65
C ARG A 13 14.02 -29.43 27.92
N ASN A 14 15.01 -30.32 27.87
CA ASN A 14 15.33 -31.26 28.96
C ASN A 14 16.23 -30.66 30.06
N GLY A 15 16.45 -29.34 30.07
CA GLY A 15 17.28 -28.66 31.07
C GLY A 15 18.79 -28.87 30.93
N ALA A 16 19.27 -29.55 29.88
CA ALA A 16 20.70 -29.66 29.59
C ALA A 16 21.31 -28.29 29.23
N ALA A 17 22.65 -28.22 29.23
CA ALA A 17 23.35 -27.00 28.84
C ALA A 17 23.06 -26.62 27.38
N PRO A 18 22.98 -25.31 27.04
CA PRO A 18 22.72 -24.86 25.67
C PRO A 18 23.78 -25.33 24.68
N ARG A 19 23.36 -25.68 23.46
CA ARG A 19 24.27 -26.00 22.36
C ARG A 19 24.68 -24.69 21.68
N VAL A 20 25.98 -24.41 21.69
CA VAL A 20 26.56 -23.21 21.09
C VAL A 20 27.48 -23.61 19.94
N VAL A 21 27.22 -23.08 18.74
CA VAL A 21 28.12 -23.13 17.58
C VAL A 21 28.79 -21.77 17.46
N LYS A 22 30.13 -21.71 17.50
CA LYS A 22 30.91 -20.46 17.53
C LYS A 22 31.47 -20.15 16.16
N PHE A 23 31.14 -18.99 15.61
CA PHE A 23 31.64 -18.50 14.34
C PHE A 23 32.73 -17.45 14.56
N GLU A 24 33.66 -17.38 13.61
CA GLU A 24 34.68 -16.36 13.54
C GLU A 24 34.25 -15.19 12.64
N PRO A 25 34.37 -13.93 13.09
CA PRO A 25 34.11 -12.76 12.26
C PRO A 25 35.14 -12.61 11.14
N GLY A 26 34.72 -11.96 10.06
CA GLY A 26 35.66 -11.48 9.04
C GLY A 26 36.37 -12.59 8.26
N VAL A 27 35.84 -13.82 8.27
CA VAL A 27 36.36 -15.00 7.55
C VAL A 27 35.20 -15.80 6.93
N VAL A 28 35.55 -16.72 6.04
CA VAL A 28 34.64 -17.78 5.58
C VAL A 28 34.61 -18.89 6.62
N ASN A 29 33.45 -19.10 7.21
CA ASN A 29 33.18 -20.12 8.21
C ASN A 29 32.57 -21.34 7.53
N VAL A 30 33.19 -22.51 7.66
CA VAL A 30 32.71 -23.75 7.05
C VAL A 30 32.15 -24.67 8.11
N ILE A 31 30.91 -25.12 7.94
CA ILE A 31 30.34 -26.26 8.66
C ILE A 31 30.18 -27.40 7.66
N SER A 32 31.06 -28.39 7.77
CA SER A 32 31.06 -29.59 6.93
C SER A 32 30.33 -30.73 7.64
N GLY A 33 29.67 -31.64 6.94
CA GLY A 33 29.27 -32.91 7.56
C GLY A 33 28.28 -33.75 6.76
N ALA A 34 27.83 -34.86 7.31
CA ALA A 34 26.95 -35.83 6.64
C ALA A 34 25.52 -35.30 6.37
N SER A 35 24.73 -36.01 5.58
CA SER A 35 23.31 -35.68 5.36
C SER A 35 22.51 -35.73 6.67
N LYS A 36 21.38 -35.00 6.74
CA LYS A 36 20.43 -35.03 7.87
C LYS A 36 21.00 -34.61 9.24
N THR A 37 22.10 -33.86 9.30
CA THR A 37 22.69 -33.37 10.57
C THR A 37 22.20 -31.99 11.03
N GLY A 38 21.24 -31.40 10.31
CA GLY A 38 20.65 -30.10 10.66
C GLY A 38 21.30 -28.86 10.04
N LYS A 39 22.24 -29.02 9.09
CA LYS A 39 22.96 -27.89 8.44
C LYS A 39 22.00 -26.86 7.84
N SER A 40 21.06 -27.32 7.03
CA SER A 40 20.06 -26.46 6.38
C SER A 40 19.08 -25.79 7.35
N ALA A 41 19.13 -26.09 8.65
CA ALA A 41 18.35 -25.37 9.66
C ALA A 41 19.05 -24.10 10.17
N VAL A 42 20.34 -23.88 9.87
CA VAL A 42 21.07 -22.68 10.33
C VAL A 42 20.45 -21.40 9.77
N ILE A 43 20.20 -21.31 8.45
CA ILE A 43 19.54 -20.14 7.83
C ILE A 43 18.15 -19.91 8.44
N PRO A 44 17.24 -20.92 8.50
CA PRO A 44 15.95 -20.77 9.16
C PRO A 44 16.02 -20.30 10.61
N ILE A 45 16.98 -20.78 11.41
CA ILE A 45 17.15 -20.34 12.80
C ILE A 45 17.59 -18.88 12.86
N VAL A 46 18.60 -18.50 12.07
CA VAL A 46 19.07 -17.11 12.00
C VAL A 46 17.92 -16.20 11.54
N ASP A 47 17.20 -16.57 10.48
CA ASP A 47 16.04 -15.82 9.96
C ASP A 47 14.93 -15.68 11.02
N TYR A 48 14.67 -16.75 11.78
CA TYR A 48 13.67 -16.76 12.84
C TYR A 48 14.03 -15.81 14.00
N CYS A 49 15.28 -15.83 14.43
CA CYS A 49 15.78 -14.94 15.48
C CYS A 49 15.87 -13.48 15.02
N LEU A 50 15.99 -13.24 13.72
CA LEU A 50 15.92 -11.90 13.12
C LEU A 50 14.48 -11.43 12.86
N GLY A 51 13.46 -12.14 13.37
CA GLY A 51 12.08 -11.69 13.37
C GLY A 51 11.28 -12.07 12.13
N SER A 52 11.52 -13.24 11.53
CA SER A 52 10.65 -13.79 10.47
C SER A 52 9.19 -13.91 10.93
N GLU A 53 8.23 -13.83 10.01
CA GLU A 53 6.81 -13.97 10.36
C GLU A 53 6.42 -15.40 10.70
N LYS A 54 7.02 -16.37 10.00
CA LYS A 54 6.78 -17.81 10.18
C LYS A 54 8.06 -18.50 10.66
N CYS A 55 7.90 -19.56 11.46
CA CYS A 55 9.00 -20.44 11.83
C CYS A 55 9.27 -21.44 10.69
N ALA A 56 10.32 -21.20 9.91
CA ALA A 56 10.74 -22.10 8.82
C ALA A 56 11.73 -23.20 9.29
N ILE A 57 11.98 -23.29 10.60
CA ILE A 57 12.87 -24.30 11.17
C ILE A 57 12.23 -25.68 10.95
N PRO A 58 12.96 -26.68 10.41
CA PRO A 58 12.41 -28.01 10.16
C PRO A 58 11.77 -28.64 11.40
N VAL A 59 10.58 -29.22 11.21
CA VAL A 59 9.89 -30.03 12.23
C VAL A 59 10.64 -31.34 12.53
N GLY A 60 10.33 -31.96 13.66
CA GLY A 60 11.00 -33.15 14.15
C GLY A 60 12.12 -32.81 15.14
N VAL A 61 13.26 -33.49 15.00
CA VAL A 61 14.37 -33.49 15.98
C VAL A 61 14.75 -32.11 16.51
N ILE A 62 14.82 -31.08 15.66
CA ILE A 62 15.22 -29.73 16.09
C ILE A 62 14.15 -29.06 16.95
N ARG A 63 12.91 -28.95 16.46
CA ARG A 63 11.83 -28.26 17.15
C ARG A 63 11.31 -29.00 18.39
N GLU A 64 11.33 -30.34 18.35
CA GLU A 64 10.88 -31.17 19.47
C GLU A 64 11.84 -31.12 20.66
N ASN A 65 13.16 -30.99 20.41
CA ASN A 65 14.16 -31.01 21.48
C ASN A 65 14.57 -29.61 21.99
N CYS A 66 14.22 -28.53 21.29
CA CYS A 66 14.61 -27.17 21.65
C CYS A 66 13.43 -26.35 22.22
N SER A 67 13.70 -25.57 23.26
CA SER A 67 12.76 -24.61 23.86
C SER A 67 12.91 -23.20 23.28
N TRP A 68 14.15 -22.79 23.00
CA TRP A 68 14.48 -21.50 22.40
C TRP A 68 15.59 -21.65 21.37
N PHE A 69 15.59 -20.75 20.39
CA PHE A 69 16.67 -20.57 19.43
C PHE A 69 17.25 -19.18 19.58
N GLY A 70 18.54 -19.00 19.34
CA GLY A 70 19.13 -17.67 19.39
C GLY A 70 20.41 -17.51 18.60
N ILE A 71 20.75 -16.24 18.41
CA ILE A 71 21.95 -15.79 17.74
C ILE A 71 22.61 -14.70 18.57
N LEU A 72 23.94 -14.76 18.69
CA LEU A 72 24.76 -13.67 19.19
C LEU A 72 25.38 -12.96 17.99
N ILE A 73 25.06 -11.69 17.82
CA ILE A 73 25.58 -10.86 16.73
C ILE A 73 26.48 -9.75 17.28
N GLU A 74 27.51 -9.39 16.53
CA GLU A 74 28.38 -8.26 16.80
C GLU A 74 28.03 -7.11 15.84
N THR A 75 27.85 -5.92 16.40
CA THR A 75 27.51 -4.68 15.68
C THR A 75 28.44 -3.55 16.12
N LEU A 76 28.41 -2.40 15.44
CA LEU A 76 29.19 -1.22 15.87
C LEU A 76 28.82 -0.74 17.29
N GLU A 77 27.60 -1.00 17.74
CA GLU A 77 27.11 -0.67 19.08
C GLU A 77 27.45 -1.74 20.15
N GLY A 78 28.14 -2.83 19.77
CA GLY A 78 28.45 -3.96 20.66
C GLY A 78 27.73 -5.26 20.30
N GLU A 79 27.81 -6.23 21.21
CA GLU A 79 27.17 -7.55 21.08
C GLU A 79 25.67 -7.48 21.40
N LYS A 80 24.87 -8.25 20.66
CA LYS A 80 23.42 -8.39 20.85
C LYS A 80 23.04 -9.85 20.79
N LEU A 81 22.43 -10.37 21.85
CA LEU A 81 21.82 -11.70 21.88
C LEU A 81 20.34 -11.57 21.51
N LEU A 82 19.96 -12.22 20.43
CA LEU A 82 18.56 -12.35 20.00
C LEU A 82 18.15 -13.80 20.18
N ALA A 83 17.21 -14.08 21.07
CA ALA A 83 16.62 -15.40 21.21
C ALA A 83 15.10 -15.34 20.99
N ARG A 84 14.54 -16.39 20.37
CA ARG A 84 13.11 -16.51 20.09
C ARG A 84 12.62 -17.90 20.47
N ARG A 85 11.44 -17.95 21.09
CA ARG A 85 10.86 -19.18 21.61
C ARG A 85 10.46 -20.11 20.47
N GLU A 86 10.57 -21.42 20.69
CA GLU A 86 9.96 -22.40 19.79
C GLU A 86 8.42 -22.28 19.87
N PRO A 87 7.70 -22.23 18.72
CA PRO A 87 6.29 -21.83 18.71
C PRO A 87 5.28 -22.94 19.07
N GLY A 88 5.73 -24.17 19.35
CA GLY A 88 4.86 -25.33 19.58
C GLY A 88 3.96 -25.60 18.36
N ASP A 89 2.67 -25.75 18.62
CA ASP A 89 1.66 -25.98 17.56
C ASP A 89 1.32 -24.71 16.75
N GLN A 90 1.84 -23.54 17.14
CA GLN A 90 1.60 -22.29 16.43
C GLN A 90 2.54 -22.12 15.24
N GLN A 91 2.13 -21.31 14.25
CA GLN A 91 2.96 -20.99 13.08
C GLN A 91 4.23 -20.19 13.45
N SER A 92 4.13 -19.35 14.48
CA SER A 92 5.24 -18.60 15.07
C SER A 92 4.83 -18.04 16.43
N THR A 93 5.80 -17.60 17.24
CA THR A 93 5.56 -16.82 18.46
C THR A 93 6.21 -15.45 18.37
N GLY A 94 5.61 -14.46 19.02
CA GLY A 94 6.16 -13.13 19.20
C GLY A 94 7.21 -13.05 20.33
N ASP A 95 7.36 -14.11 21.12
CA ASP A 95 8.15 -14.10 22.35
C ASP A 95 9.65 -14.13 22.07
N MET A 96 10.34 -13.07 22.49
CA MET A 96 11.76 -12.90 22.26
C MET A 96 12.52 -12.45 23.51
N VAL A 97 13.82 -12.70 23.51
CA VAL A 97 14.78 -12.14 24.45
C VAL A 97 15.80 -11.33 23.65
N LEU A 98 16.01 -10.09 24.08
CA LEU A 98 17.06 -9.19 23.59
C LEU A 98 17.95 -8.82 24.77
N LEU A 99 19.25 -9.16 24.69
CA LEU A 99 20.29 -8.65 25.60
C LEU A 99 21.32 -7.89 24.77
N GLU A 100 21.76 -6.73 25.26
CA GLU A 100 22.70 -5.85 24.56
C GLU A 100 23.82 -5.43 25.51
N GLY A 101 25.07 -5.39 25.03
CA GLY A 101 26.21 -4.98 25.83
C GLY A 101 27.52 -5.02 25.04
N ALA A 102 28.61 -4.52 25.62
CA ALA A 102 29.94 -4.62 25.00
C ALA A 102 30.37 -6.10 24.84
N GLN A 103 30.02 -6.92 25.82
CA GLN A 103 30.09 -8.39 25.78
C GLN A 103 28.82 -8.93 26.43
N VAL A 104 28.19 -9.93 25.80
CA VAL A 104 26.95 -10.52 26.29
C VAL A 104 27.20 -11.97 26.73
N GLU A 105 26.90 -12.25 27.99
CA GLU A 105 26.91 -13.60 28.53
C GLU A 105 25.65 -14.36 28.08
N ILE A 106 25.84 -15.62 27.69
CA ILE A 106 24.73 -16.48 27.25
C ILE A 106 24.07 -17.07 28.50
N PRO A 107 22.77 -16.85 28.73
CA PRO A 107 22.09 -17.46 29.86
C PRO A 107 22.01 -18.98 29.70
N GLU A 108 22.22 -19.73 30.78
CA GLU A 108 22.10 -21.19 30.76
C GLU A 108 20.67 -21.65 30.46
N THR A 109 19.67 -20.90 30.93
CA THR A 109 18.25 -21.15 30.68
C THR A 109 17.50 -19.84 30.45
N ILE A 110 16.44 -19.91 29.62
CA ILE A 110 15.52 -18.79 29.39
C ILE A 110 14.16 -19.16 29.97
N THR A 111 13.80 -18.53 31.08
CA THR A 111 12.53 -18.78 31.78
C THR A 111 11.36 -18.05 31.11
N ASP A 112 11.56 -16.78 30.77
CA ASP A 112 10.51 -15.92 30.21
C ASP A 112 11.05 -14.96 29.14
N LYS A 113 10.12 -14.37 28.38
CA LYS A 113 10.46 -13.36 27.36
C LYS A 113 10.84 -12.04 28.03
N THR A 114 11.77 -11.30 27.41
CA THR A 114 12.06 -9.91 27.80
C THR A 114 11.49 -8.89 26.82
N THR A 115 11.15 -9.32 25.60
CA THR A 115 10.68 -8.45 24.54
C THR A 115 9.82 -9.20 23.51
N ASN A 116 9.49 -8.54 22.41
CA ASN A 116 8.76 -9.10 21.29
C ASN A 116 9.43 -8.85 19.93
N VAL A 117 8.96 -9.57 18.91
CA VAL A 117 9.46 -9.50 17.53
C VAL A 117 9.44 -8.07 16.96
N ASP A 118 8.38 -7.29 17.19
CA ASP A 118 8.27 -5.93 16.64
C ASP A 118 9.29 -4.97 17.23
N THR A 119 9.66 -5.17 18.50
CA THR A 119 10.71 -4.39 19.16
C THR A 119 12.09 -4.75 18.60
N VAL A 120 12.36 -6.03 18.35
CA VAL A 120 13.59 -6.46 17.68
C VAL A 120 13.66 -5.94 16.25
N LYS A 121 12.58 -6.02 15.47
CA LYS A 121 12.52 -5.44 14.11
C LYS A 121 12.84 -3.94 14.12
N ARG A 122 12.25 -3.17 15.05
CA ARG A 122 12.56 -1.73 15.21
C ARG A 122 14.02 -1.49 15.59
N ALA A 123 14.58 -2.29 16.51
CA ALA A 123 15.99 -2.19 16.88
C ALA A 123 16.91 -2.47 15.68
N MET A 124 16.62 -3.50 14.88
CA MET A 124 17.39 -3.82 13.68
C MET A 124 17.24 -2.76 12.59
N ASN A 125 16.05 -2.18 12.39
CA ASN A 125 15.85 -1.05 11.48
C ASN A 125 16.69 0.16 11.87
N ARG A 126 16.75 0.49 13.17
CA ARG A 126 17.60 1.57 13.71
C ARG A 126 19.07 1.29 13.45
N LEU A 127 19.54 0.08 13.74
CA LEU A 127 20.93 -0.32 13.52
C LEU A 127 21.35 -0.25 12.06
N ALA A 128 20.44 -0.60 11.14
CA ALA A 128 20.67 -0.49 9.71
C ALA A 128 20.53 0.95 9.16
N GLY A 129 20.07 1.91 9.97
CA GLY A 129 19.86 3.29 9.54
C GLY A 129 18.74 3.44 8.52
N LEU A 130 17.72 2.56 8.57
CA LEU A 130 16.58 2.61 7.66
C LEU A 130 15.64 3.77 8.01
N THR A 131 15.05 4.34 6.98
CA THR A 131 14.04 5.40 7.11
C THR A 131 12.69 4.82 7.56
N ASP A 132 11.97 5.58 8.40
CA ASP A 132 10.59 5.28 8.77
C ASP A 132 9.55 5.78 7.75
N LEU A 133 10.01 6.46 6.69
CA LEU A 133 9.16 6.93 5.59
C LEU A 133 8.85 5.82 4.59
N ASP A 134 7.61 5.79 4.11
CA ASP A 134 7.20 4.93 2.99
C ASP A 134 7.87 5.36 1.67
N PHE A 135 7.82 4.50 0.65
CA PHE A 135 8.35 4.84 -0.67
C PHE A 135 7.46 5.83 -1.43
N GLU A 136 6.16 5.79 -1.13
CA GLU A 136 5.12 6.66 -1.71
C GLU A 136 4.20 7.20 -0.61
N PRO A 137 3.96 8.52 -0.55
CA PRO A 137 3.05 9.11 0.44
C PRO A 137 1.60 8.63 0.25
N GLY A 138 0.94 8.22 1.33
CA GLY A 138 -0.50 7.92 1.34
C GLY A 138 -0.92 6.70 0.51
N THR A 139 0.02 5.85 0.12
CA THR A 139 -0.26 4.62 -0.62
C THR A 139 -0.88 3.55 0.28
N GLU A 140 -1.93 2.88 -0.21
CA GLU A 140 -2.48 1.68 0.44
C GLU A 140 -1.72 0.41 0.00
N ASN A 141 -0.82 0.53 -0.97
CA ASN A 141 -0.04 -0.60 -1.47
C ASN A 141 1.03 -1.02 -0.45
N GLY A 142 0.86 -2.21 0.14
CA GLY A 142 1.80 -2.79 1.11
C GLY A 142 3.25 -2.87 0.61
N PHE A 143 3.47 -3.04 -0.70
CA PHE A 143 4.81 -3.11 -1.28
C PHE A 143 5.56 -1.77 -1.25
N LYS A 144 4.81 -0.66 -1.20
CA LYS A 144 5.33 0.72 -1.16
C LYS A 144 5.50 1.26 0.26
N GLN A 145 5.24 0.45 1.28
CA GLN A 145 5.54 0.79 2.68
C GLN A 145 7.05 0.95 2.94
N ARG A 146 7.41 1.52 4.08
CA ARG A 146 8.79 1.75 4.53
C ARG A 146 9.70 0.49 4.39
N PRO A 147 11.00 0.68 4.14
CA PRO A 147 11.95 -0.43 4.12
C PRO A 147 12.13 -1.02 5.52
N SER A 148 12.33 -2.33 5.57
CA SER A 148 12.57 -3.09 6.79
C SER A 148 13.90 -3.84 6.70
N PHE A 149 14.58 -4.04 7.83
CA PHE A 149 15.78 -4.86 7.93
C PHE A 149 15.54 -6.28 7.40
N ARG A 150 14.30 -6.77 7.55
CA ARG A 150 13.86 -8.07 7.05
C ARG A 150 13.97 -8.19 5.53
N ASP A 151 13.72 -7.09 4.81
CA ASP A 151 13.82 -7.05 3.35
C ASP A 151 15.27 -7.21 2.89
N LEU A 152 16.23 -6.77 3.73
CA LEU A 152 17.66 -6.85 3.43
C LEU A 152 18.19 -8.29 3.48
N MET A 153 17.46 -9.23 4.11
CA MET A 153 17.84 -10.64 4.18
C MET A 153 17.88 -11.32 2.80
N ALA A 154 17.18 -10.75 1.82
CA ALA A 154 17.28 -11.13 0.41
C ALA A 154 18.73 -11.11 -0.10
N PHE A 155 19.57 -10.25 0.45
CA PHE A 155 20.96 -10.03 0.06
C PHE A 155 21.98 -10.76 0.95
N THR A 156 21.51 -11.53 1.94
CA THR A 156 22.39 -12.22 2.90
C THR A 156 22.25 -13.74 2.84
N PHE A 157 21.09 -14.28 2.46
CA PHE A 157 20.86 -15.73 2.48
C PHE A 157 20.77 -16.33 1.08
N GLN A 158 21.40 -17.48 0.92
CA GLN A 158 21.33 -18.35 -0.25
C GLN A 158 21.07 -19.78 0.24
N PRO A 159 19.81 -20.10 0.63
CA PRO A 159 19.44 -21.44 1.06
C PRO A 159 19.52 -22.44 -0.07
N GLN A 160 19.49 -23.73 0.26
CA GLN A 160 19.65 -24.83 -0.69
C GLN A 160 18.70 -24.76 -1.91
N ASN A 161 17.47 -24.28 -1.73
CA ASN A 161 16.47 -24.19 -2.80
C ASN A 161 16.62 -22.93 -3.70
N VAL A 162 17.47 -21.99 -3.31
CA VAL A 162 17.74 -20.74 -4.06
C VAL A 162 19.13 -20.81 -4.70
N ILE A 163 20.14 -21.29 -3.97
CA ILE A 163 21.49 -21.39 -4.54
C ILE A 163 21.48 -22.33 -5.76
N ALA A 164 22.05 -21.84 -6.86
CA ALA A 164 22.03 -22.54 -8.15
C ALA A 164 20.61 -22.84 -8.68
N ASN A 165 19.62 -22.01 -8.37
CA ASN A 165 18.30 -22.07 -8.96
C ASN A 165 18.24 -21.20 -10.23
N PRO A 166 17.78 -21.71 -11.38
CA PRO A 166 17.68 -20.92 -12.62
C PRO A 166 16.67 -19.78 -12.55
N ASP A 167 15.59 -19.95 -11.79
CA ASP A 167 14.41 -19.08 -11.81
C ASP A 167 14.40 -18.05 -10.67
N VAL A 168 15.09 -18.34 -9.55
CA VAL A 168 15.03 -17.53 -8.33
C VAL A 168 16.42 -17.20 -7.82
N MET A 169 16.77 -15.91 -7.85
CA MET A 169 18.11 -15.44 -7.48
C MET A 169 18.25 -14.98 -6.02
N PHE A 170 17.17 -14.45 -5.45
CA PHE A 170 17.17 -13.82 -4.13
C PHE A 170 16.27 -14.58 -3.16
N PHE A 171 16.63 -14.58 -1.89
CA PHE A 171 15.88 -15.26 -0.84
C PHE A 171 14.43 -14.73 -0.74
N LYS A 172 13.46 -15.66 -0.74
CA LYS A 172 11.99 -15.44 -0.71
C LYS A 172 11.38 -14.76 -1.94
N ALA A 173 12.16 -14.52 -2.99
CA ALA A 173 11.67 -13.89 -4.23
C ALA A 173 10.77 -14.80 -5.08
N ASP A 174 10.56 -16.06 -4.66
CA ASP A 174 9.57 -16.99 -5.19
C ASP A 174 8.13 -16.59 -4.83
N THR A 175 7.94 -15.83 -3.76
CA THR A 175 6.62 -15.30 -3.37
C THR A 175 6.37 -13.92 -3.98
N THR A 176 5.15 -13.68 -4.51
CA THR A 176 4.78 -12.40 -5.15
C THR A 176 4.99 -11.20 -4.23
N GLU A 177 4.60 -11.31 -2.96
CA GLU A 177 4.72 -10.22 -1.99
C GLU A 177 6.16 -9.78 -1.77
N HIS A 178 7.06 -10.73 -1.46
CA HIS A 178 8.47 -10.43 -1.25
C HIS A 178 9.14 -9.97 -2.54
N ARG A 179 8.75 -10.53 -3.69
CA ARG A 179 9.26 -10.11 -5.00
C ARG A 179 8.96 -8.64 -5.28
N GLU A 180 7.70 -8.21 -5.17
CA GLU A 180 7.31 -6.81 -5.45
C GLU A 180 7.88 -5.83 -4.42
N LYS A 181 7.96 -6.25 -3.15
CA LYS A 181 8.66 -5.49 -2.10
C LYS A 181 10.15 -5.33 -2.41
N LEU A 182 10.83 -6.39 -2.85
CA LEU A 182 12.25 -6.38 -3.17
C LEU A 182 12.56 -5.49 -4.38
N LYS A 183 11.73 -5.49 -5.43
CA LYS A 183 11.83 -4.55 -6.55
C LYS A 183 11.76 -3.10 -6.09
N THR A 184 10.87 -2.80 -5.14
CA THR A 184 10.70 -1.45 -4.59
C THR A 184 11.92 -1.02 -3.77
N ILE A 185 12.56 -1.95 -3.05
CA ILE A 185 13.70 -1.66 -2.16
C ILE A 185 15.02 -1.62 -2.91
N PHE A 186 15.14 -2.32 -4.04
CA PHE A 186 16.38 -2.39 -4.81
C PHE A 186 17.00 -1.01 -5.12
N PRO A 187 16.24 -0.02 -5.64
CA PRO A 187 16.77 1.32 -5.87
C PRO A 187 17.25 2.04 -4.60
N TYR A 188 16.69 1.70 -3.44
CA TYR A 188 17.08 2.26 -2.15
C TYR A 188 18.39 1.66 -1.64
N VAL A 189 18.54 0.33 -1.70
CA VAL A 189 19.81 -0.34 -1.33
C VAL A 189 20.91 -0.11 -2.37
N LEU A 190 20.59 0.38 -3.57
CA LEU A 190 21.58 0.86 -4.54
C LEU A 190 21.83 2.38 -4.42
N GLY A 191 21.29 3.05 -3.40
CA GLY A 191 21.50 4.47 -3.14
C GLY A 191 20.92 5.44 -4.20
N ALA A 192 20.17 4.92 -5.19
CA ALA A 192 19.50 5.73 -6.19
C ALA A 192 18.32 6.50 -5.58
N VAL A 193 17.59 5.86 -4.67
CA VAL A 193 16.56 6.47 -3.82
C VAL A 193 17.11 6.59 -2.39
N THR A 194 17.08 7.79 -1.83
CA THR A 194 17.63 8.06 -0.48
C THR A 194 16.54 8.56 0.46
N ALA A 195 16.78 8.51 1.77
CA ALA A 195 15.88 9.08 2.77
C ALA A 195 15.53 10.55 2.48
N LYS A 196 16.50 11.34 1.99
CA LYS A 196 16.30 12.73 1.59
C LYS A 196 15.32 12.87 0.42
N ILE A 197 15.40 11.99 -0.57
CA ILE A 197 14.46 11.97 -1.71
C ILE A 197 13.05 11.62 -1.22
N LEU A 198 12.92 10.60 -0.36
CA LEU A 198 11.63 10.21 0.20
C LEU A 198 11.01 11.34 1.04
N GLN A 199 11.81 11.99 1.89
CA GLN A 199 11.37 13.15 2.67
C GLN A 199 10.86 14.28 1.76
N ALA A 200 11.58 14.58 0.67
CA ALA A 200 11.16 15.58 -0.28
C ALA A 200 9.83 15.19 -0.99
N ARG A 201 9.60 13.91 -1.28
CA ARG A 201 8.31 13.42 -1.84
C ARG A 201 7.16 13.64 -0.86
N PHE A 202 7.36 13.30 0.41
CA PHE A 202 6.37 13.52 1.47
C PHE A 202 6.05 15.00 1.67
N GLU A 203 7.08 15.85 1.62
CA GLU A 203 6.90 17.30 1.74
C GLU A 203 6.14 17.87 0.53
N ILE A 204 6.45 17.41 -0.69
CA ILE A 204 5.69 17.80 -1.89
C ILE A 204 4.22 17.37 -1.76
N ASP A 205 3.92 16.14 -1.33
CA ASP A 205 2.54 15.69 -1.14
C ASP A 205 1.79 16.56 -0.10
N ARG A 206 2.44 16.88 1.02
CA ARG A 206 1.90 17.78 2.04
C ARG A 206 1.60 19.17 1.47
N LEU A 207 2.55 19.77 0.75
CA LEU A 207 2.39 21.08 0.13
C LEU A 207 1.31 21.06 -0.97
N GLN A 208 1.22 20.00 -1.77
CA GLN A 208 0.18 19.83 -2.78
C GLN A 208 -1.22 19.73 -2.17
N ARG A 209 -1.38 19.00 -1.06
CA ARG A 209 -2.65 18.96 -0.31
C ARG A 209 -3.02 20.34 0.22
N ASN A 210 -2.05 21.08 0.77
CA ASN A 210 -2.26 22.45 1.23
C ASN A 210 -2.62 23.40 0.08
N LEU A 211 -1.94 23.28 -1.06
CA LEU A 211 -2.20 24.06 -2.27
C LEU A 211 -3.63 23.83 -2.75
N ARG A 212 -4.04 22.56 -2.95
CA ARG A 212 -5.40 22.21 -3.39
C ARG A 212 -6.48 22.77 -2.45
N ARG A 213 -6.24 22.74 -1.14
CA ARG A 213 -7.15 23.32 -0.14
C ARG A 213 -7.29 24.84 -0.31
N LYS A 214 -6.17 25.56 -0.43
CA LYS A 214 -6.17 27.02 -0.62
C LYS A 214 -6.70 27.45 -1.99
N GLU A 215 -6.47 26.65 -3.03
CA GLU A 215 -7.06 26.88 -4.36
C GLU A 215 -8.58 26.70 -4.36
N ALA A 216 -9.10 25.75 -3.58
CA ALA A 216 -10.54 25.59 -3.39
C ALA A 216 -11.14 26.79 -2.62
N GLU A 217 -10.46 27.25 -1.58
CA GLU A 217 -10.84 28.45 -0.81
C GLU A 217 -10.86 29.71 -1.71
N LEU A 218 -9.80 29.94 -2.49
CA LEU A 218 -9.75 31.06 -3.42
C LEU A 218 -10.86 30.98 -4.48
N ARG A 219 -11.12 29.78 -5.03
CA ARG A 219 -12.22 29.58 -5.98
C ARG A 219 -13.58 29.90 -5.38
N ALA A 220 -13.83 29.54 -4.12
CA ALA A 220 -15.08 29.86 -3.42
C ALA A 220 -15.24 31.38 -3.19
N ILE A 221 -14.14 32.07 -2.86
CA ILE A 221 -14.13 33.54 -2.69
C ILE A 221 -14.40 34.25 -4.03
N VAL A 222 -13.72 33.82 -5.10
CA VAL A 222 -13.86 34.42 -6.43
C VAL A 222 -15.27 34.19 -6.99
N SER A 223 -15.86 33.00 -6.81
CA SER A 223 -17.22 32.72 -7.26
C SER A 223 -18.27 33.55 -6.51
N ALA A 224 -18.11 33.72 -5.19
CA ALA A 224 -18.97 34.60 -4.39
C ALA A 224 -18.92 36.07 -4.87
N THR A 225 -17.73 36.56 -5.24
CA THR A 225 -17.56 37.92 -5.78
C THR A 225 -18.23 38.09 -7.15
N GLY A 226 -18.12 37.08 -8.01
CA GLY A 226 -18.78 37.09 -9.33
C GLY A 226 -20.30 37.10 -9.22
N ALA A 227 -20.86 36.31 -8.30
CA ALA A 227 -22.30 36.33 -7.98
C ALA A 227 -22.72 37.70 -7.42
N TRP A 228 -21.93 38.28 -6.52
CA TRP A 228 -22.21 39.59 -5.94
C TRP A 228 -22.24 40.72 -6.98
N ARG A 229 -21.32 40.70 -7.97
CA ARG A 229 -21.35 41.63 -9.11
C ARG A 229 -22.65 41.61 -9.89
N ALA A 230 -23.19 40.42 -10.13
CA ALA A 230 -24.48 40.27 -10.82
C ALA A 230 -25.67 40.77 -9.97
N GLU A 231 -25.57 40.67 -8.64
CA GLU A 231 -26.63 41.11 -7.74
C GLU A 231 -26.59 42.60 -7.42
N ALA A 232 -25.43 43.26 -7.42
CA ALA A 232 -25.29 44.65 -6.98
C ALA A 232 -26.17 45.66 -7.74
N GLU A 233 -26.42 45.43 -9.03
CA GLU A 233 -27.38 46.24 -9.81
C GLU A 233 -28.83 46.07 -9.33
N ALA A 234 -29.19 44.90 -8.81
CA ALA A 234 -30.49 44.66 -8.18
C ALA A 234 -30.56 45.35 -6.80
N TRP A 235 -29.48 45.30 -6.01
CA TRP A 235 -29.39 46.04 -4.74
C TRP A 235 -29.53 47.55 -4.93
N LEU A 236 -28.86 48.12 -5.93
CA LEU A 236 -28.99 49.55 -6.26
C LEU A 236 -30.41 49.93 -6.68
N ARG A 237 -31.05 49.15 -7.56
CA ARG A 237 -32.45 49.37 -7.96
C ARG A 237 -33.40 49.32 -6.77
N GLN A 238 -33.18 48.36 -5.87
CA GLN A 238 -33.98 48.22 -4.65
C GLN A 238 -33.72 49.37 -3.66
N ALA A 239 -32.51 49.92 -3.59
CA ALA A 239 -32.20 51.11 -2.79
C ALA A 239 -32.91 52.38 -3.32
N VAL A 240 -32.98 52.54 -4.64
CA VAL A 240 -33.75 53.62 -5.29
C VAL A 240 -35.26 53.45 -5.03
N GLU A 241 -35.78 52.22 -5.15
CA GLU A 241 -37.20 51.91 -4.88
C GLU A 241 -37.60 52.20 -3.43
N LEU A 242 -36.69 51.95 -2.48
CA LEU A 242 -36.88 52.23 -1.05
C LEU A 242 -36.63 53.70 -0.68
N GLY A 243 -36.27 54.56 -1.63
CA GLY A 243 -36.02 55.99 -1.42
C GLY A 243 -34.74 56.30 -0.63
N LEU A 244 -33.81 55.33 -0.55
CA LEU A 244 -32.51 55.48 0.11
C LEU A 244 -31.47 56.17 -0.79
N VAL A 245 -31.73 56.22 -2.10
CA VAL A 245 -30.90 56.90 -3.11
C VAL A 245 -31.81 57.75 -3.98
N ASP A 246 -31.39 58.98 -4.28
CA ASP A 246 -32.12 59.89 -5.15
C ASP A 246 -32.18 59.33 -6.58
N SER A 247 -33.35 59.36 -7.22
CA SER A 247 -33.57 58.81 -8.56
C SER A 247 -32.79 59.53 -9.66
N SER A 248 -32.22 60.70 -9.34
CA SER A 248 -31.33 61.47 -10.21
C SER A 248 -29.84 61.05 -10.12
N THR A 249 -29.49 60.12 -9.23
CA THR A 249 -28.10 59.69 -9.04
C THR A 249 -27.64 58.80 -10.22
N GLU A 250 -26.68 59.26 -11.01
CA GLU A 250 -26.06 58.42 -12.05
C GLU A 250 -25.35 57.22 -11.41
N VAL A 251 -25.70 56.01 -11.86
CA VAL A 251 -25.00 54.79 -11.44
C VAL A 251 -23.58 54.82 -12.02
N PRO A 252 -22.53 54.83 -11.19
CA PRO A 252 -21.16 54.84 -11.67
C PRO A 252 -20.86 53.63 -12.56
N LYS A 253 -20.01 53.79 -13.58
CA LYS A 253 -19.57 52.69 -14.45
C LYS A 253 -18.46 51.86 -13.82
N ASP A 254 -17.69 52.47 -12.92
CA ASP A 254 -16.62 51.81 -12.20
C ASP A 254 -17.15 51.09 -10.96
N TRP A 255 -16.69 49.85 -10.79
CA TRP A 255 -17.19 48.95 -9.77
C TRP A 255 -16.88 49.42 -8.33
N SER A 256 -15.74 50.07 -8.12
CA SER A 256 -15.36 50.67 -6.83
C SER A 256 -16.42 51.67 -6.37
N ASP A 257 -16.91 52.49 -7.29
CA ASP A 257 -17.78 53.60 -7.02
C ASP A 257 -19.21 53.12 -6.72
N VAL A 258 -19.60 51.97 -7.30
CA VAL A 258 -20.84 51.25 -6.98
C VAL A 258 -20.81 50.70 -5.55
N VAL A 259 -19.69 50.13 -5.10
CA VAL A 259 -19.53 49.64 -3.72
C VAL A 259 -19.60 50.78 -2.71
N ASP A 260 -18.96 51.91 -3.01
CA ASP A 260 -18.98 53.11 -2.15
C ASP A 260 -20.37 53.76 -2.06
N LEU A 261 -21.17 53.69 -3.12
CA LEU A 261 -22.57 54.11 -3.10
C LEU A 261 -23.41 53.19 -2.19
N LEU A 262 -23.26 51.87 -2.32
CA LEU A 262 -23.96 50.90 -1.48
C LEU A 262 -23.57 50.99 0.01
N ARG A 263 -22.30 51.28 0.32
CA ARG A 263 -21.86 51.57 1.71
C ARG A 263 -22.55 52.79 2.31
N ARG A 264 -22.77 53.85 1.51
CA ARG A 264 -23.50 55.05 1.96
C ARG A 264 -24.97 54.74 2.23
N VAL A 265 -25.58 53.89 1.40
CA VAL A 265 -26.96 53.42 1.58
C VAL A 265 -27.12 52.62 2.87
N SER A 266 -26.17 51.72 3.18
CA SER A 266 -26.17 50.92 4.41
C SER A 266 -26.19 51.76 5.70
N ASN A 267 -25.79 53.03 5.64
CA ASN A 267 -25.60 53.90 6.80
C ASN A 267 -26.69 54.98 6.99
N SER A 268 -27.82 54.94 6.25
CA SER A 268 -28.87 55.98 6.26
C SER A 268 -30.09 55.63 7.16
N ASN A 269 -30.59 56.55 8.01
CA ASN A 269 -31.58 56.30 9.10
C ASN A 269 -33.08 56.36 8.71
N SER A 270 -33.89 55.50 9.36
CA SER A 270 -35.32 55.23 9.17
C SER A 270 -36.26 56.03 10.10
N SER A 271 -36.63 57.31 9.87
CA SER A 271 -37.45 58.03 10.88
C SER A 271 -38.57 58.99 10.42
N LEU A 272 -39.04 58.97 9.18
CA LEU A 272 -40.04 59.94 8.70
C LEU A 272 -41.18 59.29 7.90
N ALA A 273 -42.34 59.01 8.52
CA ALA A 273 -43.67 58.91 7.84
C ALA A 273 -44.85 58.55 8.79
N ARG A 274 -46.02 59.21 8.66
CA ARG A 274 -47.30 58.91 9.36
C ARG A 274 -48.55 59.42 8.57
N PRO A 275 -49.77 58.82 8.77
CA PRO A 275 -50.82 58.61 7.73
C PRO A 275 -52.16 59.34 7.97
N SER A 276 -53.11 59.24 7.01
CA SER A 276 -54.56 59.02 7.33
C SER A 276 -55.41 58.48 6.15
N LEU A 277 -56.60 57.96 6.49
CA LEU A 277 -57.49 57.02 5.76
C LEU A 277 -58.86 57.63 5.39
N ALA A 278 -59.38 57.36 4.19
CA ALA A 278 -60.81 57.04 3.93
C ALA A 278 -61.09 56.72 2.44
N GLY A 279 -61.42 55.46 2.11
CA GLY A 279 -61.87 55.05 0.77
C GLY A 279 -61.97 53.54 0.52
N ILE A 280 -62.33 52.74 1.54
CA ILE A 280 -62.02 51.30 1.58
C ILE A 280 -63.12 50.36 1.04
N ASP A 281 -64.37 50.79 0.84
CA ASP A 281 -65.48 49.81 0.80
C ASP A 281 -65.85 49.19 -0.57
N VAL A 282 -65.15 49.52 -1.66
CA VAL A 282 -65.49 48.95 -2.99
C VAL A 282 -64.39 48.03 -3.55
N VAL A 283 -63.13 48.20 -3.12
CA VAL A 283 -62.00 47.40 -3.61
C VAL A 283 -61.83 46.08 -2.84
N LEU A 284 -62.15 46.06 -1.54
CA LEU A 284 -62.05 44.87 -0.70
C LEU A 284 -62.85 43.68 -1.24
N THR A 285 -64.08 43.91 -1.70
CA THR A 285 -64.96 42.84 -2.18
C THR A 285 -64.46 42.18 -3.47
N ARG A 286 -63.78 42.93 -4.35
CA ARG A 286 -63.17 42.38 -5.57
C ARG A 286 -61.88 41.62 -5.26
N LEU A 287 -61.10 42.12 -4.30
CA LEU A 287 -59.86 41.51 -3.82
C LEU A 287 -60.13 40.17 -3.13
N GLU A 288 -61.20 40.07 -2.35
CA GLU A 288 -61.65 38.82 -1.73
C GLU A 288 -61.99 37.75 -2.78
N THR A 289 -62.68 38.11 -3.88
CA THR A 289 -63.01 37.14 -4.94
C THR A 289 -61.78 36.63 -5.70
N LEU A 290 -60.79 37.49 -5.95
CA LEU A 290 -59.57 37.09 -6.64
C LEU A 290 -58.63 36.28 -5.74
N ARG A 291 -58.57 36.59 -4.43
CA ARG A 291 -57.82 35.78 -3.46
C ARG A 291 -58.41 34.38 -3.30
N ALA A 292 -59.73 34.23 -3.35
CA ALA A 292 -60.36 32.92 -3.38
C ALA A 292 -59.93 32.11 -4.63
N SER A 293 -59.90 32.75 -5.80
CA SER A 293 -59.40 32.15 -7.04
C SER A 293 -57.90 31.78 -6.96
N GLU A 294 -57.06 32.66 -6.40
CA GLU A 294 -55.63 32.37 -6.18
C GLU A 294 -55.44 31.13 -5.31
N THR A 295 -56.20 31.01 -4.23
CA THR A 295 -56.10 29.83 -3.34
C THR A 295 -56.50 28.53 -4.05
N GLU A 296 -57.50 28.56 -4.93
CA GLU A 296 -57.93 27.39 -5.69
C GLU A 296 -56.89 26.96 -6.74
N ILE A 297 -56.34 27.93 -7.49
CA ILE A 297 -55.31 27.67 -8.51
C ILE A 297 -54.00 27.21 -7.84
N ALA A 298 -53.62 27.78 -6.69
CA ALA A 298 -52.47 27.35 -5.91
C ALA A 298 -52.63 25.93 -5.36
N ALA A 299 -53.85 25.53 -4.97
CA ALA A 299 -54.16 24.17 -4.57
C ALA A 299 -53.98 23.19 -5.75
N ARG A 300 -54.49 23.53 -6.94
CA ARG A 300 -54.29 22.74 -8.18
C ARG A 300 -52.81 22.60 -8.55
N LEU A 301 -52.03 23.67 -8.43
CA LEU A 301 -50.58 23.63 -8.69
C LEU A 301 -49.86 22.71 -7.69
N THR A 302 -50.28 22.74 -6.43
CA THR A 302 -49.73 21.87 -5.38
C THR A 302 -50.07 20.40 -5.65
N GLU A 303 -51.29 20.10 -6.10
CA GLU A 303 -51.71 18.76 -6.51
C GLU A 303 -50.85 18.22 -7.67
N HIS A 304 -50.61 19.02 -8.70
CA HIS A 304 -49.72 18.62 -9.81
C HIS A 304 -48.27 18.42 -9.36
N ARG A 305 -47.75 19.26 -8.44
CA ARG A 305 -46.41 19.09 -7.86
C ARG A 305 -46.29 17.85 -6.97
N GLN A 306 -47.32 17.55 -6.17
CA GLN A 306 -47.37 16.32 -5.38
C GLN A 306 -47.39 15.10 -6.29
N ARG A 307 -48.25 15.07 -7.31
CA ARG A 307 -48.27 13.99 -8.32
C ARG A 307 -46.92 13.82 -9.02
N LEU A 308 -46.24 14.91 -9.38
CA LEU A 308 -44.89 14.83 -9.96
C LEU A 308 -43.87 14.22 -8.99
N ASN A 309 -43.94 14.56 -7.71
CA ASN A 309 -43.07 13.97 -6.70
C ASN A 309 -43.40 12.50 -6.43
N GLU A 310 -44.67 12.12 -6.45
CA GLU A 310 -45.10 10.72 -6.36
C GLU A 310 -44.62 9.90 -7.55
N LEU A 311 -44.75 10.44 -8.77
CA LEU A 311 -44.24 9.81 -9.99
C LEU A 311 -42.72 9.66 -9.95
N ARG A 312 -41.98 10.67 -9.45
CA ARG A 312 -40.53 10.57 -9.25
C ARG A 312 -40.16 9.48 -8.24
N ARG A 313 -40.84 9.42 -7.10
CA ARG A 313 -40.67 8.34 -6.13
C ARG A 313 -41.00 6.98 -6.71
N LEU A 314 -42.02 6.88 -7.55
CA LEU A 314 -42.37 5.66 -8.27
C LEU A 314 -41.27 5.24 -9.23
N VAL A 315 -40.67 6.16 -9.98
CA VAL A 315 -39.51 5.89 -10.85
C VAL A 315 -38.31 5.43 -10.02
N GLU A 316 -37.93 6.16 -8.98
CA GLU A 316 -36.84 5.78 -8.08
C GLU A 316 -37.08 4.39 -7.44
N SER A 317 -38.32 4.11 -7.03
CA SER A 317 -38.70 2.80 -6.48
C SER A 317 -38.69 1.70 -7.54
N SER A 318 -39.05 2.02 -8.78
CA SER A 318 -39.03 1.09 -9.92
C SER A 318 -37.59 0.80 -10.37
N GLU A 319 -36.69 1.78 -10.31
CA GLU A 319 -35.26 1.60 -10.56
C GLU A 319 -34.62 0.76 -9.45
N ALA A 320 -34.88 1.10 -8.19
CA ALA A 320 -34.42 0.31 -7.04
C ALA A 320 -34.97 -1.12 -7.04
N TYR A 321 -36.25 -1.30 -7.42
CA TYR A 321 -36.85 -2.61 -7.62
C TYR A 321 -36.23 -3.34 -8.81
N GLY A 322 -36.00 -2.66 -9.93
CA GLY A 322 -35.32 -3.21 -11.10
C GLY A 322 -33.90 -3.68 -10.80
N ASP A 323 -33.15 -2.91 -10.01
CA ASP A 323 -31.81 -3.28 -9.55
C ASP A 323 -31.85 -4.43 -8.54
N ALA A 324 -32.82 -4.45 -7.62
CA ALA A 324 -33.04 -5.59 -6.73
C ALA A 324 -33.43 -6.86 -7.49
N MET A 325 -34.25 -6.76 -8.55
CA MET A 325 -34.58 -7.88 -9.43
C MET A 325 -33.38 -8.35 -10.24
N ARG A 326 -32.50 -7.44 -10.67
CA ARG A 326 -31.23 -7.77 -11.34
C ARG A 326 -30.31 -8.56 -10.41
N ILE A 327 -30.18 -8.13 -9.16
CA ILE A 327 -29.43 -8.85 -8.12
C ILE A 327 -30.06 -10.22 -7.84
N GLN A 328 -31.40 -10.33 -7.76
CA GLN A 328 -32.07 -11.62 -7.61
C GLN A 328 -31.85 -12.54 -8.82
N ARG A 329 -31.85 -12.01 -10.04
CA ARG A 329 -31.51 -12.75 -11.27
C ARG A 329 -30.08 -13.27 -11.21
N ASP A 330 -29.12 -12.42 -10.87
CA ASP A 330 -27.71 -12.83 -10.79
C ASP A 330 -27.48 -13.85 -9.66
N ARG A 331 -28.32 -13.85 -8.61
CA ARG A 331 -28.34 -14.92 -7.59
C ARG A 331 -29.00 -16.21 -8.06
N LEU A 332 -29.95 -16.13 -9.00
CA LEU A 332 -30.60 -17.31 -9.60
C LEU A 332 -29.69 -18.04 -10.58
N ASP A 333 -28.60 -17.42 -11.07
CA ASP A 333 -27.55 -18.09 -11.87
C ASP A 333 -26.86 -19.24 -11.11
N LEU A 334 -26.93 -19.25 -9.76
CA LEU A 334 -26.52 -20.40 -8.94
C LEU A 334 -27.34 -21.66 -9.25
N SER A 335 -28.57 -21.53 -9.75
CA SER A 335 -29.39 -22.69 -10.14
C SER A 335 -28.85 -23.38 -11.39
N THR A 336 -28.21 -22.64 -12.29
CA THR A 336 -27.49 -23.17 -13.46
C THR A 336 -26.28 -23.99 -13.00
N TRP A 337 -25.50 -23.44 -12.07
CA TRP A 337 -24.38 -24.15 -11.44
C TRP A 337 -24.81 -25.40 -10.65
N LEU A 338 -25.92 -25.32 -9.89
CA LEU A 338 -26.49 -26.48 -9.18
C LEU A 338 -26.97 -27.58 -10.13
N ARG A 339 -27.49 -27.21 -11.31
CA ARG A 339 -27.90 -28.15 -12.35
C ARG A 339 -26.68 -28.85 -12.95
N ASP A 340 -25.61 -28.12 -13.26
CA ASP A 340 -24.36 -28.69 -13.76
C ASP A 340 -23.73 -29.65 -12.74
N LEU A 341 -23.71 -29.28 -11.46
CA LEU A 341 -23.20 -30.13 -10.37
C LEU A 341 -24.03 -31.41 -10.19
N ALA A 342 -25.35 -31.34 -10.38
CA ALA A 342 -26.24 -32.51 -10.31
C ALA A 342 -26.05 -33.48 -11.49
N ASP A 343 -25.53 -33.00 -12.62
CA ASP A 343 -25.19 -33.84 -13.77
C ASP A 343 -23.76 -34.42 -13.68
N GLU A 344 -22.84 -33.75 -12.98
CA GLU A 344 -21.46 -34.21 -12.78
C GLU A 344 -21.31 -35.34 -11.75
N PHE A 345 -22.19 -35.43 -10.74
CA PHE A 345 -22.16 -36.49 -9.71
C PHE A 345 -23.25 -37.55 -9.91
N ALA A 346 -23.00 -38.52 -10.81
CA ALA A 346 -23.78 -39.75 -10.89
C ALA A 346 -23.26 -40.82 -9.89
N ASP A 347 -23.31 -40.52 -8.59
CA ASP A 347 -22.91 -41.48 -7.54
C ASP A 347 -24.07 -42.47 -7.25
N PRO A 348 -23.87 -43.79 -7.41
CA PRO A 348 -24.91 -44.81 -7.16
C PRO A 348 -25.51 -44.78 -5.74
N LEU A 349 -24.83 -44.17 -4.76
CA LEU A 349 -25.36 -44.02 -3.40
C LEU A 349 -26.50 -43.00 -3.29
N VAL A 350 -26.54 -41.98 -4.17
CA VAL A 350 -27.56 -40.91 -4.15
C VAL A 350 -28.90 -41.39 -4.72
N ALA A 351 -28.89 -42.43 -5.56
CA ALA A 351 -30.09 -43.05 -6.11
C ALA A 351 -30.92 -43.84 -5.07
N LEU A 352 -30.34 -44.16 -3.92
CA LEU A 352 -31.00 -44.92 -2.85
C LEU A 352 -31.73 -44.03 -1.81
N GLY A 353 -31.60 -42.70 -1.93
CA GLY A 353 -32.27 -41.72 -1.06
C GLY A 353 -33.51 -41.11 -1.70
N ASP A 354 -34.62 -41.10 -0.96
CA ASP A 354 -35.97 -40.77 -1.43
C ASP A 354 -36.09 -39.40 -2.14
N GLY A 355 -36.05 -39.43 -3.48
CA GLY A 355 -36.40 -38.33 -4.38
C GLY A 355 -35.42 -37.14 -4.42
N GLY A 356 -34.17 -37.29 -3.97
CA GLY A 356 -33.23 -36.16 -3.87
C GLY A 356 -32.96 -35.44 -5.21
N ARG A 357 -32.61 -36.18 -6.27
CA ARG A 357 -32.32 -35.61 -7.59
C ARG A 357 -33.56 -35.02 -8.26
N GLU A 358 -34.70 -35.69 -8.16
CA GLU A 358 -35.98 -35.15 -8.66
C GLU A 358 -36.37 -33.87 -7.94
N LYS A 359 -36.17 -33.77 -6.62
CA LYS A 359 -36.43 -32.54 -5.86
C LYS A 359 -35.49 -31.41 -6.25
N VAL A 360 -34.21 -31.69 -6.53
CA VAL A 360 -33.23 -30.70 -7.00
C VAL A 360 -33.56 -30.23 -8.42
N LEU A 361 -33.90 -31.12 -9.34
CA LEU A 361 -34.32 -30.77 -10.69
C LEU A 361 -35.64 -30.00 -10.67
N ALA A 362 -36.62 -30.43 -9.87
CA ALA A 362 -37.87 -29.70 -9.67
C ALA A 362 -37.64 -28.31 -9.06
N LEU A 363 -36.68 -28.17 -8.14
CA LEU A 363 -36.27 -26.86 -7.62
C LEU A 363 -35.66 -26.01 -8.73
N CYS A 364 -34.74 -26.55 -9.52
CA CYS A 364 -34.10 -25.83 -10.62
C CYS A 364 -35.10 -25.43 -11.71
N ASP A 365 -36.10 -26.26 -12.01
CA ASP A 365 -37.17 -25.94 -12.96
C ASP A 365 -38.11 -24.87 -12.41
N ASN A 366 -38.43 -24.92 -11.11
CA ASN A 366 -39.19 -23.85 -10.44
C ASN A 366 -38.42 -22.52 -10.43
N LEU A 367 -37.11 -22.55 -10.19
CA LEU A 367 -36.23 -21.38 -10.24
C LEU A 367 -36.13 -20.82 -11.67
N GLY A 368 -36.02 -21.68 -12.69
CA GLY A 368 -36.07 -21.27 -14.10
C GLY A 368 -37.43 -20.67 -14.49
N GLY A 369 -38.53 -21.22 -13.98
CA GLY A 369 -39.87 -20.64 -14.14
C GLY A 369 -40.05 -19.30 -13.40
N LEU A 370 -39.27 -19.06 -12.35
CA LEU A 370 -39.19 -17.78 -11.64
C LEU A 370 -38.37 -16.77 -12.45
N GLU A 371 -37.26 -17.22 -13.04
CA GLU A 371 -36.42 -16.41 -13.93
C GLU A 371 -37.20 -15.94 -15.18
N ILE A 372 -37.97 -16.82 -15.82
CA ILE A 372 -38.83 -16.46 -16.96
C ILE A 372 -39.90 -15.44 -16.55
N ARG A 373 -40.49 -15.58 -15.35
CA ARG A 373 -41.44 -14.59 -14.80
C ARG A 373 -40.80 -13.24 -14.48
N LEU A 374 -39.53 -13.22 -14.08
CA LEU A 374 -38.76 -12.00 -13.90
C LEU A 374 -38.42 -11.32 -15.24
N ARG A 375 -38.24 -12.09 -16.32
CA ARG A 375 -37.99 -11.58 -17.69
C ARG A 375 -39.22 -10.96 -18.36
N THR A 376 -40.44 -11.30 -17.95
CA THR A 376 -41.68 -10.87 -18.62
C THR A 376 -42.32 -9.61 -18.04
N HIS A 377 -41.74 -8.97 -17.02
CA HIS A 377 -42.23 -7.67 -16.55
C HIS A 377 -41.78 -6.54 -17.49
N PRO A 378 -42.70 -5.86 -18.20
CA PRO A 378 -42.34 -4.76 -19.08
C PRO A 378 -41.84 -3.58 -18.24
N ALA A 379 -40.75 -2.94 -18.67
CA ALA A 379 -40.27 -1.71 -18.06
C ALA A 379 -41.35 -0.61 -18.14
N MET A 380 -42.02 -0.32 -17.02
CA MET A 380 -43.00 0.77 -16.88
C MET A 380 -42.40 2.17 -17.13
N SER A 381 -41.08 2.28 -17.34
CA SER A 381 -40.35 3.54 -17.54
C SER A 381 -40.95 4.39 -18.67
N ASN A 382 -41.22 3.81 -19.84
CA ASN A 382 -41.60 4.60 -21.02
C ASN A 382 -43.00 5.25 -20.92
N THR A 383 -43.93 4.69 -20.13
CA THR A 383 -45.24 5.32 -19.89
C THR A 383 -45.17 6.36 -18.79
N LEU A 384 -44.33 6.15 -17.78
CA LEU A 384 -44.11 7.11 -16.70
C LEU A 384 -43.41 8.37 -17.21
N ASP A 385 -42.45 8.23 -18.13
CA ASP A 385 -41.74 9.38 -18.71
C ASP A 385 -42.67 10.31 -19.49
N LYS A 386 -43.61 9.75 -20.26
CA LYS A 386 -44.64 10.52 -20.96
C LYS A 386 -45.60 11.21 -19.99
N GLU A 387 -45.98 10.53 -18.92
CA GLU A 387 -46.87 11.09 -17.90
C GLU A 387 -46.19 12.21 -17.09
N ILE A 388 -44.90 12.08 -16.78
CA ILE A 388 -44.09 13.13 -16.16
C ILE A 388 -44.05 14.37 -17.06
N LEU A 389 -43.81 14.19 -18.36
CA LEU A 389 -43.78 15.30 -19.31
C LEU A 389 -45.15 16.00 -19.40
N ARG A 390 -46.25 15.23 -19.38
CA ARG A 390 -47.62 15.74 -19.38
C ARG A 390 -47.95 16.53 -18.10
N GLN A 391 -47.63 15.98 -16.93
CA GLN A 391 -47.88 16.66 -15.64
C GLN A 391 -47.02 17.92 -15.48
N ARG A 392 -45.80 17.93 -16.03
CA ARG A 392 -44.95 19.12 -16.07
C ARG A 392 -45.56 20.22 -16.93
N GLY A 393 -46.02 19.89 -18.14
CA GLY A 393 -46.71 20.86 -19.00
C GLY A 393 -48.00 21.41 -18.38
N ALA A 394 -48.78 20.56 -17.69
CA ALA A 394 -49.96 20.99 -16.95
C ALA A 394 -49.61 21.92 -15.77
N ALA A 395 -48.55 21.61 -15.01
CA ALA A 395 -48.09 22.46 -13.92
C ALA A 395 -47.57 23.82 -14.41
N GLU A 396 -46.87 23.86 -15.55
CA GLU A 396 -46.39 25.09 -16.18
C GLU A 396 -47.57 25.97 -16.66
N ALA A 397 -48.62 25.36 -17.23
CA ALA A 397 -49.84 26.08 -17.62
C ALA A 397 -50.60 26.67 -16.41
N VAL A 398 -50.80 25.89 -15.34
CA VAL A 398 -51.44 26.36 -14.10
C VAL A 398 -50.60 27.42 -13.39
N LEU A 399 -49.26 27.34 -13.49
CA LEU A 399 -48.37 28.35 -12.95
C LEU A 399 -48.47 29.67 -13.72
N SER A 400 -48.66 29.62 -15.05
CA SER A 400 -48.96 30.81 -15.84
C SER A 400 -50.29 31.45 -15.41
N GLU A 401 -51.35 30.65 -15.29
CA GLU A 401 -52.68 31.10 -14.83
C GLU A 401 -52.61 31.74 -13.44
N LEU A 402 -51.84 31.14 -12.52
CA LEU A 402 -51.61 31.69 -11.19
C LEU A 402 -50.87 33.04 -11.23
N ASN A 403 -49.88 33.17 -12.11
CA ASN A 403 -49.14 34.43 -12.26
C ASN A 403 -50.03 35.53 -12.86
N ASP A 404 -50.93 35.18 -13.78
CA ASP A 404 -51.88 36.13 -14.36
C ASP A 404 -52.86 36.65 -13.29
N VAL A 405 -53.46 35.76 -12.50
CA VAL A 405 -54.35 36.13 -11.38
C VAL A 405 -53.59 36.93 -10.31
N ARG A 406 -52.35 36.56 -9.99
CA ARG A 406 -51.48 37.33 -9.09
C ARG A 406 -51.16 38.71 -9.63
N SER A 407 -50.98 38.84 -10.95
CA SER A 407 -50.77 40.15 -11.56
C SER A 407 -52.02 41.03 -11.46
N GLU A 408 -53.21 40.44 -11.60
CA GLU A 408 -54.50 41.15 -11.45
C GLU A 408 -54.76 41.55 -9.99
N ILE A 409 -54.46 40.67 -9.02
CA ILE A 409 -54.46 40.98 -7.58
C ILE A 409 -53.46 42.10 -7.29
N ALA A 410 -52.25 42.03 -7.84
CA ALA A 410 -51.23 43.07 -7.64
C ALA A 410 -51.62 44.42 -8.25
N VAL A 411 -52.41 44.43 -9.33
CA VAL A 411 -52.96 45.66 -9.92
C VAL A 411 -54.09 46.23 -9.05
N LEU A 412 -54.98 45.39 -8.52
CA LEU A 412 -56.08 45.83 -7.65
C LEU A 412 -55.63 46.18 -6.22
N GLU A 413 -54.58 45.53 -5.70
CA GLU A 413 -53.89 45.90 -4.48
C GLU A 413 -53.22 47.26 -4.64
N ARG A 414 -52.51 47.51 -5.78
CA ARG A 414 -51.97 48.84 -6.11
C ARG A 414 -53.04 49.95 -6.11
N ASP A 415 -54.26 49.66 -6.56
CA ASP A 415 -55.37 50.63 -6.57
C ASP A 415 -56.03 50.82 -5.18
N SER A 416 -55.92 49.84 -4.26
CA SER A 416 -56.39 49.94 -2.86
C SER A 416 -55.33 50.46 -1.87
N ASP A 417 -54.06 50.42 -2.26
CA ASP A 417 -52.88 50.72 -1.44
C ASP A 417 -52.61 52.21 -1.21
N VAL A 418 -53.56 53.09 -1.47
CA VAL A 418 -53.40 54.52 -1.14
C VAL A 418 -53.36 54.75 0.39
N ALA A 419 -53.81 53.79 1.20
CA ALA A 419 -53.86 53.92 2.66
C ALA A 419 -52.94 52.98 3.47
N ARG A 420 -52.17 52.07 2.82
CA ARG A 420 -51.35 51.04 3.52
C ARG A 420 -49.84 51.21 3.38
N ASP A 421 -49.39 52.32 2.81
CA ASP A 421 -48.05 52.47 2.27
C ASP A 421 -46.95 52.84 3.29
N GLU A 422 -47.31 53.22 4.53
CA GLU A 422 -46.31 53.74 5.50
C GLU A 422 -45.78 52.70 6.50
N ALA A 423 -46.57 51.71 6.92
CA ALA A 423 -46.12 50.70 7.90
C ALA A 423 -45.21 49.61 7.29
N ASN A 424 -45.36 49.31 6.00
CA ASN A 424 -44.60 48.28 5.30
C ASN A 424 -43.22 48.74 4.80
N ARG A 425 -42.98 50.05 4.66
CA ARG A 425 -41.70 50.60 4.17
C ARG A 425 -40.56 50.39 5.16
N PHE A 426 -40.83 50.63 6.45
CA PHE A 426 -39.86 50.46 7.54
C PHE A 426 -39.30 49.04 7.64
N ASP A 427 -40.19 48.04 7.64
CA ASP A 427 -39.86 46.63 7.82
C ASP A 427 -39.08 46.02 6.63
N ARG A 428 -39.29 46.57 5.43
CA ARG A 428 -38.53 46.19 4.21
C ARG A 428 -37.16 46.86 4.17
N LEU A 429 -37.09 48.11 4.65
CA LEU A 429 -35.87 48.90 4.69
C LEU A 429 -34.84 48.28 5.65
N GLU A 430 -35.24 47.89 6.86
CA GLU A 430 -34.36 47.20 7.84
C GLU A 430 -33.85 45.84 7.31
N ARG A 431 -34.72 45.02 6.70
CA ARG A 431 -34.29 43.72 6.10
C ARG A 431 -33.39 43.91 4.88
N PHE A 432 -33.56 44.98 4.12
CA PHE A 432 -32.71 45.31 2.99
C PHE A 432 -31.32 45.75 3.47
N LEU A 433 -31.26 46.70 4.42
CA LEU A 433 -30.00 47.17 4.99
C LEU A 433 -29.19 46.02 5.63
N GLY A 434 -29.81 45.15 6.43
CA GLY A 434 -29.09 44.03 7.06
C GLY A 434 -28.55 43.00 6.06
N ARG A 435 -29.26 42.74 4.95
CA ARG A 435 -28.72 41.85 3.90
C ARG A 435 -27.63 42.53 3.07
N LEU A 436 -27.74 43.85 2.85
CA LEU A 436 -26.73 44.64 2.15
C LEU A 436 -25.42 44.69 2.95
N GLU A 437 -25.51 44.89 4.27
CA GLU A 437 -24.38 44.89 5.20
C GLU A 437 -23.66 43.53 5.22
N GLN A 438 -24.41 42.42 5.29
CA GLN A 438 -23.85 41.07 5.19
C GLN A 438 -23.15 40.83 3.84
N ALA A 439 -23.71 41.33 2.74
CA ALA A 439 -23.12 41.20 1.41
C ALA A 439 -21.83 42.01 1.26
N LEU A 440 -21.77 43.22 1.82
CA LEU A 440 -20.56 44.06 1.88
C LEU A 440 -19.45 43.39 2.70
N HIS A 441 -19.79 42.73 3.82
CA HIS A 441 -18.84 41.93 4.60
C HIS A 441 -18.22 40.76 3.81
N VAL A 442 -18.99 40.09 2.95
CA VAL A 442 -18.49 39.01 2.07
C VAL A 442 -17.56 39.56 1.00
N TYR A 443 -17.88 40.74 0.43
CA TYR A 443 -17.03 41.42 -0.53
C TYR A 443 -15.68 41.85 0.05
N ASP A 444 -15.66 42.43 1.25
CA ASP A 444 -14.42 42.87 1.89
C ASP A 444 -13.46 41.71 2.17
N ARG A 445 -13.98 40.53 2.51
CA ARG A 445 -13.18 39.30 2.61
C ARG A 445 -12.60 38.84 1.28
N ALA A 446 -13.29 39.10 0.18
CA ALA A 446 -12.82 38.75 -1.15
C ALA A 446 -11.76 39.70 -1.69
N ASP A 447 -11.82 40.98 -1.32
CA ASP A 447 -10.79 41.96 -1.65
C ASP A 447 -9.47 41.65 -0.91
N GLN A 448 -9.57 41.09 0.31
CA GLN A 448 -8.43 40.54 1.08
C GLN A 448 -7.83 39.23 0.49
N SER A 449 -8.32 38.74 -0.65
CA SER A 449 -7.76 37.54 -1.32
C SER A 449 -6.35 37.71 -1.90
N SER A 450 -5.80 38.93 -1.86
CA SER A 450 -4.40 39.25 -2.19
C SER A 450 -3.43 38.32 -1.43
N ASP A 451 -3.60 38.20 -0.12
CA ASP A 451 -2.71 37.41 0.74
C ASP A 451 -2.79 35.92 0.38
N LEU A 452 -4.00 35.41 0.12
CA LEU A 452 -4.22 34.03 -0.29
C LEU A 452 -3.59 33.71 -1.66
N ARG A 453 -3.64 34.64 -2.62
CA ARG A 453 -2.96 34.49 -3.91
C ARG A 453 -1.43 34.50 -3.77
N GLN A 454 -0.91 35.34 -2.89
CA GLN A 454 0.53 35.39 -2.59
C GLN A 454 1.00 34.08 -1.95
N GLU A 455 0.24 33.54 -0.99
CA GLU A 455 0.51 32.24 -0.37
C GLU A 455 0.43 31.07 -1.38
N LEU A 456 -0.53 31.10 -2.32
CA LEU A 456 -0.58 30.10 -3.39
C LEU A 456 0.66 30.16 -4.27
N THR A 457 1.12 31.36 -4.62
CA THR A 457 2.33 31.57 -5.42
C THR A 457 3.57 31.08 -4.67
N SER A 458 3.68 31.33 -3.36
CA SER A 458 4.80 30.82 -2.56
C SER A 458 4.77 29.30 -2.46
N LEU A 459 3.61 28.68 -2.22
CA LEU A 459 3.47 27.22 -2.18
C LEU A 459 3.86 26.57 -3.51
N GLN A 460 3.47 27.16 -4.64
CA GLN A 460 3.86 26.68 -5.97
C GLN A 460 5.38 26.79 -6.18
N ALA A 461 6.00 27.88 -5.73
CA ALA A 461 7.45 28.06 -5.80
C ALA A 461 8.21 27.05 -4.92
N ASP A 462 7.71 26.77 -3.71
CA ASP A 462 8.29 25.78 -2.79
C ASP A 462 8.21 24.37 -3.38
N ILE A 463 7.06 23.99 -3.94
CA ILE A 463 6.87 22.71 -4.64
C ILE A 463 7.84 22.60 -5.82
N ALA A 464 7.94 23.63 -6.67
CA ALA A 464 8.85 23.62 -7.81
C ALA A 464 10.33 23.49 -7.38
N THR A 465 10.70 24.10 -6.25
CA THR A 465 12.05 24.00 -5.68
C THR A 465 12.35 22.59 -5.18
N LEU A 466 11.40 21.96 -4.47
CA LEU A 466 11.54 20.57 -4.04
C LEU A 466 11.55 19.58 -5.21
N GLN A 467 10.73 19.82 -6.25
CA GLN A 467 10.72 18.99 -7.46
C GLN A 467 12.07 19.00 -8.18
N LYS A 468 12.78 20.13 -8.21
CA LYS A 468 14.17 20.17 -8.73
C LYS A 468 15.13 19.27 -7.95
N THR A 469 14.86 19.03 -6.67
CA THR A 469 15.64 18.10 -5.84
C THR A 469 15.33 16.64 -6.18
N ILE A 470 14.13 16.36 -6.71
CA ILE A 470 13.65 15.03 -7.10
C ILE A 470 13.62 14.93 -8.63
N SER A 471 14.79 14.92 -9.23
CA SER A 471 14.93 14.64 -10.66
C SER A 471 14.82 13.13 -10.90
N GLU A 472 13.75 12.67 -11.55
CA GLU A 472 13.57 11.25 -11.91
C GLU A 472 14.69 10.76 -12.83
N ALA A 473 15.15 11.61 -13.76
CA ALA A 473 16.30 11.33 -14.62
C ALA A 473 17.59 11.10 -13.81
N ASP A 474 17.79 11.83 -12.71
CA ASP A 474 18.95 11.62 -11.84
C ASP A 474 18.85 10.31 -11.06
N ILE A 475 17.65 9.94 -10.60
CA ILE A 475 17.42 8.64 -9.94
C ILE A 475 17.72 7.51 -10.91
N GLN A 476 17.19 7.56 -12.13
CA GLN A 476 17.45 6.55 -13.18
C GLN A 476 18.94 6.47 -13.53
N ARG A 477 19.62 7.61 -13.69
CA ARG A 477 21.07 7.66 -13.95
C ARG A 477 21.88 7.04 -12.82
N LYS A 478 21.55 7.36 -11.56
CA LYS A 478 22.22 6.77 -10.39
C LYS A 478 22.01 5.26 -10.32
N LEU A 479 20.77 4.81 -10.56
CA LEU A 479 20.42 3.40 -10.59
C LEU A 479 21.20 2.66 -11.67
N PHE A 480 21.24 3.21 -12.89
CA PHE A 480 22.01 2.66 -13.99
C PHE A 480 23.50 2.53 -13.65
N ASN A 481 24.09 3.57 -13.06
CA ASN A 481 25.50 3.56 -12.64
C ASN A 481 25.75 2.51 -11.56
N ALA A 482 24.87 2.39 -10.56
CA ALA A 482 24.99 1.38 -9.51
C ALA A 482 24.91 -0.05 -10.07
N LEU A 483 23.93 -0.32 -10.95
CA LEU A 483 23.81 -1.59 -11.64
C LEU A 483 25.05 -1.91 -12.49
N HIS A 484 25.59 -0.92 -13.19
CA HIS A 484 26.81 -1.10 -13.98
C HIS A 484 28.02 -1.41 -13.09
N GLN A 485 28.13 -0.81 -11.89
CA GLN A 485 29.18 -1.15 -10.92
C GLN A 485 29.03 -2.59 -10.41
N VAL A 486 27.81 -3.01 -10.03
CA VAL A 486 27.53 -4.39 -9.62
C VAL A 486 27.88 -5.38 -10.73
N SER A 487 27.44 -5.11 -11.97
CA SER A 487 27.81 -5.91 -13.15
C SER A 487 29.31 -5.97 -13.37
N HIS A 488 30.01 -4.83 -13.25
CA HIS A 488 31.47 -4.79 -13.42
C HIS A 488 32.18 -5.67 -12.38
N HIS A 489 31.75 -5.62 -11.11
CA HIS A 489 32.29 -6.49 -10.08
C HIS A 489 31.99 -7.95 -10.37
N ALA A 490 30.75 -8.30 -10.73
CA ALA A 490 30.38 -9.68 -11.03
C ALA A 490 31.17 -10.24 -12.22
N ASN A 491 31.34 -9.46 -13.30
CA ASN A 491 32.13 -9.85 -14.47
C ASN A 491 33.61 -10.10 -14.14
N ARG A 492 34.16 -9.50 -13.08
CA ARG A 492 35.53 -9.79 -12.61
C ARG A 492 35.61 -11.11 -11.82
N LEU A 493 34.50 -11.54 -11.22
CA LEU A 493 34.44 -12.73 -10.37
C LEU A 493 34.11 -14.00 -11.16
N ILE A 494 33.25 -13.90 -12.19
CA ILE A 494 32.81 -15.05 -12.99
C ILE A 494 33.98 -15.85 -13.61
N PRO A 495 35.04 -15.24 -14.20
CA PRO A 495 36.18 -15.99 -14.75
C PRO A 495 36.94 -16.86 -13.74
N GLN A 496 36.80 -16.56 -12.45
CA GLN A 496 37.45 -17.32 -11.37
C GLN A 496 36.62 -18.55 -10.96
N LEU A 497 35.40 -18.67 -11.46
CA LEU A 497 34.46 -19.75 -11.19
C LEU A 497 34.39 -20.72 -12.37
N ASP A 498 33.50 -21.68 -12.28
CA ASP A 498 33.25 -22.69 -13.30
C ASP A 498 32.02 -22.31 -14.14
N ALA A 499 32.14 -21.18 -14.85
CA ALA A 499 31.13 -20.68 -15.77
C ALA A 499 31.48 -21.04 -17.21
N GLU A 500 30.48 -21.39 -18.01
CA GLU A 500 30.61 -21.76 -19.43
C GLU A 500 31.07 -20.58 -20.29
N TRP A 501 30.65 -19.36 -19.94
CA TRP A 501 31.00 -18.13 -20.66
C TRP A 501 31.62 -17.10 -19.72
N PRO A 502 32.88 -17.32 -19.30
CA PRO A 502 33.51 -16.52 -18.24
C PRO A 502 33.65 -15.04 -18.61
N GLU A 503 33.85 -14.73 -19.89
CA GLU A 503 34.06 -13.37 -20.41
C GLU A 503 32.77 -12.69 -20.88
N ALA A 504 31.61 -13.36 -20.79
CA ALA A 504 30.35 -12.79 -21.25
C ALA A 504 29.83 -11.74 -20.23
N PRO A 505 29.55 -10.50 -20.65
CA PRO A 505 29.04 -9.48 -19.74
C PRO A 505 27.68 -9.90 -19.16
N ILE A 506 27.52 -9.75 -17.85
CA ILE A 506 26.23 -9.95 -17.18
C ILE A 506 25.59 -8.61 -16.77
N ARG A 507 24.26 -8.60 -16.73
CA ARG A 507 23.45 -7.48 -16.22
C ARG A 507 22.39 -7.96 -15.27
N LEU A 508 22.34 -7.34 -14.10
CA LEU A 508 21.27 -7.54 -13.14
C LEU A 508 20.02 -6.76 -13.59
N LEU A 509 18.89 -7.46 -13.67
CA LEU A 509 17.58 -6.90 -13.95
C LEU A 509 16.77 -6.83 -12.65
N ILE A 510 16.43 -5.62 -12.22
CA ILE A 510 15.62 -5.41 -11.01
C ILE A 510 14.18 -5.85 -11.25
N GLU A 511 13.61 -5.60 -12.44
CA GLU A 511 12.21 -5.92 -12.74
C GLU A 511 11.91 -7.42 -12.74
N ASP A 512 12.90 -8.25 -13.06
CA ASP A 512 12.79 -9.71 -13.07
C ASP A 512 13.55 -10.36 -11.90
N LEU A 513 14.31 -9.56 -11.13
CA LEU A 513 15.21 -10.01 -10.06
C LEU A 513 16.13 -11.17 -10.48
N THR A 514 16.71 -11.07 -11.67
CA THR A 514 17.55 -12.10 -12.29
C THR A 514 18.73 -11.47 -13.05
N VAL A 515 19.61 -12.30 -13.62
CA VAL A 515 20.68 -11.85 -14.51
C VAL A 515 20.38 -12.20 -15.96
N LYS A 516 20.79 -11.30 -16.86
CA LYS A 516 20.99 -11.61 -18.28
C LYS A 516 22.47 -11.70 -18.59
N VAL A 517 22.82 -12.66 -19.44
CA VAL A 517 24.16 -12.82 -19.99
C VAL A 517 24.13 -12.43 -21.46
N THR A 518 25.00 -11.51 -21.86
CA THR A 518 25.07 -11.01 -23.23
C THR A 518 26.14 -11.76 -24.03
N ARG A 519 25.73 -12.43 -25.11
CA ARG A 519 26.60 -13.17 -26.03
C ARG A 519 26.46 -12.61 -27.45
N GLY A 520 27.46 -11.83 -27.88
CA GLY A 520 27.39 -11.12 -29.15
C GLY A 520 26.19 -10.17 -29.18
N THR A 521 25.18 -10.46 -29.99
CA THR A 521 23.92 -9.68 -30.08
C THR A 521 22.75 -10.29 -29.31
N ARG A 522 22.92 -11.50 -28.75
CA ARG A 522 21.86 -12.22 -28.02
C ARG A 522 22.01 -11.99 -26.52
N GLU A 523 20.88 -11.87 -25.83
CA GLU A 523 20.84 -11.82 -24.38
C GLU A 523 20.00 -12.99 -23.89
N ASP A 524 20.56 -13.80 -23.00
CA ASP A 524 19.92 -14.98 -22.43
C ASP A 524 19.68 -14.73 -20.93
N TYR A 525 18.47 -15.02 -20.46
CA TYR A 525 18.15 -15.02 -19.02
C TYR A 525 18.80 -16.22 -18.32
N LEU A 526 19.01 -16.14 -17.01
CA LEU A 526 19.64 -17.22 -16.25
C LEU A 526 18.97 -18.59 -16.45
N TRP A 527 17.65 -18.65 -16.52
CA TRP A 527 16.90 -19.90 -16.74
C TRP A 527 17.04 -20.50 -18.14
N GLU A 528 17.49 -19.71 -19.12
CA GLU A 528 17.79 -20.20 -20.47
C GLU A 528 19.20 -20.79 -20.56
N ILE A 529 20.02 -20.59 -19.53
CA ILE A 529 21.43 -20.99 -19.51
C ILE A 529 21.55 -22.35 -18.84
N GLY A 530 22.02 -23.34 -19.59
CA GLY A 530 22.22 -24.70 -19.10
C GLY A 530 23.52 -24.85 -18.31
N SER A 531 23.39 -25.03 -17.00
CA SER A 531 23.93 -26.14 -16.18
C SER A 531 23.91 -25.65 -14.74
N GLY A 532 23.79 -26.56 -13.76
CA GLY A 532 23.85 -26.14 -12.35
C GLY A 532 25.13 -25.39 -11.99
N ALA A 533 26.25 -25.71 -12.66
CA ALA A 533 27.55 -25.05 -12.48
C ALA A 533 27.46 -23.56 -12.86
N ASN A 534 26.85 -23.27 -14.00
CA ASN A 534 26.55 -21.90 -14.44
C ASN A 534 25.70 -21.16 -13.40
N TRP A 535 24.58 -21.75 -12.98
CA TRP A 535 23.69 -21.11 -12.00
C TRP A 535 24.40 -20.80 -10.68
N LEU A 536 25.20 -21.73 -10.17
CA LEU A 536 26.00 -21.51 -8.97
C LEU A 536 26.99 -20.36 -9.18
N ALA A 537 27.71 -20.36 -10.30
CA ALA A 537 28.71 -19.33 -10.60
C ALA A 537 28.09 -17.92 -10.63
N TYR A 538 26.96 -17.75 -11.32
CA TYR A 538 26.26 -16.47 -11.38
C TYR A 538 25.70 -16.02 -10.02
N HIS A 539 25.13 -16.94 -9.24
CA HIS A 539 24.65 -16.63 -7.88
C HIS A 539 25.79 -16.15 -6.98
N VAL A 540 26.88 -16.92 -6.89
CA VAL A 540 28.02 -16.59 -6.04
C VAL A 540 28.64 -15.26 -6.48
N ALA A 541 28.89 -15.09 -7.78
CA ALA A 541 29.47 -13.87 -8.33
C ALA A 541 28.59 -12.64 -8.06
N LEU A 542 27.27 -12.74 -8.29
CA LEU A 542 26.38 -11.60 -8.07
C LEU A 542 26.25 -11.24 -6.59
N MET A 543 26.07 -12.23 -5.71
CA MET A 543 25.94 -11.97 -4.27
C MET A 543 27.21 -11.34 -3.70
N LEU A 544 28.38 -11.79 -4.13
CA LEU A 544 29.66 -11.15 -3.79
C LEU A 544 29.78 -9.73 -4.38
N ALA A 545 29.38 -9.53 -5.64
CA ALA A 545 29.41 -8.23 -6.28
C ALA A 545 28.51 -7.20 -5.58
N LEU A 546 27.31 -7.62 -5.16
CA LEU A 546 26.41 -6.80 -4.36
C LEU A 546 27.03 -6.47 -3.00
N GLN A 547 27.60 -7.45 -2.30
CA GLN A 547 28.30 -7.18 -1.04
C GLN A 547 29.50 -6.23 -1.23
N HIS A 548 30.25 -6.37 -2.32
CA HIS A 548 31.34 -5.45 -2.66
C HIS A 548 30.82 -4.01 -2.84
N TYR A 549 29.71 -3.85 -3.56
CA TYR A 549 29.04 -2.56 -3.74
C TYR A 549 28.57 -1.99 -2.38
N PHE A 550 27.93 -2.79 -1.54
CA PHE A 550 27.46 -2.36 -0.22
C PHE A 550 28.59 -1.98 0.74
N LEU A 551 29.73 -2.66 0.64
CA LEU A 551 30.91 -2.41 1.49
C LEU A 551 31.75 -1.21 1.03
N ALA A 552 31.49 -0.68 -0.17
CA ALA A 552 32.13 0.54 -0.65
C ALA A 552 31.74 1.75 0.21
N GLU A 553 30.49 1.77 0.70
CA GLU A 553 29.97 2.81 1.59
C GLU A 553 30.06 2.37 3.07
N PRO A 554 30.67 3.16 3.98
CA PRO A 554 30.84 2.78 5.39
C PRO A 554 29.53 2.50 6.14
N HIS A 555 28.44 3.19 5.76
CA HIS A 555 27.16 3.18 6.47
C HIS A 555 26.02 2.55 5.66
N HIS A 556 26.33 1.63 4.75
CA HIS A 556 25.30 0.96 3.97
C HIS A 556 24.32 0.17 4.86
N PRO A 557 22.99 0.12 4.58
CA PRO A 557 22.04 -0.58 5.44
C PRO A 557 22.16 -2.11 5.42
N VAL A 558 22.56 -2.69 4.29
CA VAL A 558 22.66 -4.16 4.13
C VAL A 558 23.78 -4.74 5.02
N PRO A 559 23.51 -5.83 5.77
CA PRO A 559 24.52 -6.56 6.54
C PRO A 559 25.68 -7.08 5.67
N GLY A 560 26.91 -6.86 6.13
CA GLY A 560 28.12 -7.46 5.54
C GLY A 560 28.26 -8.94 5.86
N GLN A 561 27.27 -9.74 5.48
CA GLN A 561 27.20 -11.18 5.74
C GLN A 561 26.58 -11.94 4.57
N LEU A 562 27.11 -13.12 4.26
CA LEU A 562 26.49 -14.11 3.39
C LEU A 562 26.41 -15.48 4.09
N ILE A 563 25.31 -16.21 3.88
CA ILE A 563 25.18 -17.61 4.28
C ILE A 563 24.76 -18.44 3.06
N PHE A 564 25.60 -19.38 2.65
CA PHE A 564 25.35 -20.33 1.56
C PHE A 564 25.07 -21.72 2.14
N ASP A 565 23.95 -22.32 1.74
CA ASP A 565 23.57 -23.68 2.15
C ASP A 565 23.67 -24.65 0.97
N GLN A 566 24.61 -25.60 1.08
CA GLN A 566 24.95 -26.64 0.11
C GLN A 566 25.29 -26.12 -1.30
N PRO A 567 26.21 -25.14 -1.45
CA PRO A 567 26.63 -24.70 -2.79
C PRO A 567 27.27 -25.84 -3.61
N SER A 568 27.90 -26.86 -2.99
CA SER A 568 28.46 -27.98 -3.74
C SER A 568 27.43 -28.97 -4.31
N GLN A 569 26.13 -28.84 -4.00
CA GLN A 569 25.10 -29.82 -4.39
C GLN A 569 25.00 -30.05 -5.90
N VAL A 570 25.36 -29.03 -6.68
CA VAL A 570 25.37 -29.05 -8.14
C VAL A 570 26.34 -30.10 -8.69
N TYR A 571 27.50 -30.21 -8.06
CA TYR A 571 28.57 -31.11 -8.48
C TYR A 571 28.45 -32.50 -7.83
N PHE A 572 27.74 -32.57 -6.70
CA PHE A 572 27.54 -33.81 -5.94
C PHE A 572 26.05 -34.06 -5.66
N PRO A 573 25.21 -34.28 -6.70
CA PRO A 573 23.80 -34.56 -6.51
C PRO A 573 23.62 -35.94 -5.85
N LYS A 574 22.82 -36.01 -4.78
CA LYS A 574 22.50 -37.29 -4.12
C LYS A 574 21.64 -38.16 -5.04
N ARG A 575 21.90 -39.48 -5.08
CA ARG A 575 20.91 -40.45 -5.59
C ARG A 575 19.69 -40.46 -4.65
N ALA A 576 18.49 -40.59 -5.22
CA ALA A 576 17.26 -40.76 -4.46
C ALA A 576 17.30 -42.03 -3.59
N ALA A 577 16.56 -42.02 -2.48
CA ALA A 577 16.53 -43.07 -1.47
C ALA A 577 16.29 -44.47 -2.08
N GLY A 578 17.28 -45.36 -1.94
CA GLY A 578 17.20 -46.75 -2.41
C GLY A 578 18.49 -47.58 -2.28
N ASP A 579 19.68 -46.95 -2.28
CA ASP A 579 20.95 -47.67 -2.14
C ASP A 579 21.58 -47.40 -0.75
N GLU A 580 21.44 -48.36 0.17
CA GLU A 580 22.25 -48.44 1.39
C GLU A 580 23.66 -48.95 1.04
N GLY A 581 24.57 -48.02 0.72
CA GLY A 581 26.00 -48.29 0.56
C GLY A 581 26.83 -47.19 1.24
N PRO A 582 28.04 -47.50 1.74
CA PRO A 582 28.82 -46.55 2.55
C PRO A 582 29.17 -45.29 1.75
N ASP A 583 28.89 -44.14 2.35
CA ASP A 583 29.12 -42.77 1.87
C ASP A 583 30.60 -42.51 1.55
N LEU A 584 31.05 -42.94 0.37
CA LEU A 584 32.26 -42.42 -0.28
C LEU A 584 31.95 -42.32 -1.77
N ILE A 585 31.34 -41.20 -2.17
CA ILE A 585 31.28 -40.81 -3.58
C ILE A 585 32.74 -40.63 -4.01
N ALA A 586 33.20 -41.40 -5.01
CA ALA A 586 34.49 -41.13 -5.63
C ALA A 586 34.39 -39.76 -6.33
N TRP A 587 34.92 -38.75 -5.67
CA TRP A 587 34.99 -37.39 -6.15
C TRP A 587 35.73 -37.37 -7.49
N ARG A 588 35.11 -36.80 -8.54
CA ARG A 588 35.85 -36.53 -9.77
C ARG A 588 36.75 -35.33 -9.51
N ASP A 589 38.01 -35.41 -9.93
CA ASP A 589 38.98 -34.32 -9.74
C ASP A 589 38.47 -32.98 -10.29
N GLN A 590 37.71 -32.98 -11.40
CA GLN A 590 37.15 -31.77 -12.00
C GLN A 590 36.08 -31.11 -11.12
N ASP A 591 35.19 -31.90 -10.51
CA ASP A 591 34.13 -31.41 -9.61
C ASP A 591 34.72 -30.83 -8.32
N VAL A 592 35.75 -31.49 -7.76
CA VAL A 592 36.53 -30.99 -6.61
C VAL A 592 37.14 -29.63 -6.94
N VAL A 593 37.77 -29.51 -8.11
CA VAL A 593 38.43 -28.27 -8.56
C VAL A 593 37.40 -27.15 -8.72
N ALA A 594 36.23 -27.43 -9.28
CA ALA A 594 35.17 -26.44 -9.46
C ALA A 594 34.66 -25.89 -8.13
N VAL A 595 34.36 -26.75 -7.15
CA VAL A 595 33.92 -26.29 -5.82
C VAL A 595 35.05 -25.61 -5.06
N ARG A 596 36.30 -26.08 -5.20
CA ARG A 596 37.47 -25.42 -4.61
C ARG A 596 37.66 -23.99 -5.13
N LYS A 597 37.36 -23.72 -6.41
CA LYS A 597 37.36 -22.35 -6.97
C LYS A 597 36.34 -21.46 -6.24
N VAL A 598 35.15 -21.97 -5.93
CA VAL A 598 34.13 -21.24 -5.16
C VAL A 598 34.70 -20.83 -3.79
N PHE A 599 35.20 -21.79 -3.00
CA PHE A 599 35.76 -21.48 -1.67
C PHE A 599 36.97 -20.53 -1.75
N ALA A 600 37.82 -20.68 -2.77
CA ALA A 600 38.96 -19.80 -2.97
C ALA A 600 38.52 -18.36 -3.24
N LEU A 601 37.49 -18.17 -4.08
CA LEU A 601 36.90 -16.86 -4.36
C LEU A 601 36.28 -16.24 -3.09
N LEU A 602 35.51 -17.03 -2.33
CA LEU A 602 34.90 -16.58 -1.07
C LEU A 602 35.98 -16.11 -0.09
N GLY A 603 37.06 -16.88 0.07
CA GLY A 603 38.19 -16.54 0.94
C GLY A 603 38.88 -15.25 0.49
N ALA A 604 39.13 -15.09 -0.80
CA ALA A 604 39.75 -13.90 -1.37
C ALA A 604 38.91 -12.63 -1.13
N GLU A 605 37.60 -12.68 -1.38
CA GLU A 605 36.72 -11.53 -1.21
C GLU A 605 36.54 -11.14 0.26
N VAL A 606 36.48 -12.10 1.18
CA VAL A 606 36.43 -11.80 2.62
C VAL A 606 37.71 -11.15 3.11
N MET A 607 38.87 -11.64 2.66
CA MET A 607 40.16 -11.02 2.98
C MET A 607 40.25 -9.60 2.41
N ALA A 608 39.77 -9.39 1.18
CA ALA A 608 39.71 -8.06 0.55
C ALA A 608 38.79 -7.10 1.32
N ALA A 609 37.72 -7.60 1.95
CA ALA A 609 36.80 -6.82 2.77
C ALA A 609 37.39 -6.37 4.13
N LYS A 610 38.58 -6.82 4.51
CA LYS A 610 39.31 -6.43 5.73
C LYS A 610 38.47 -6.61 7.01
N GLY A 611 37.86 -7.78 7.15
CA GLY A 611 37.06 -8.14 8.33
C GLY A 611 35.63 -7.59 8.36
N ARG A 612 35.20 -6.84 7.33
CA ARG A 612 33.84 -6.28 7.25
C ARG A 612 32.81 -7.22 6.61
N LEU A 613 33.26 -8.29 5.97
CA LEU A 613 32.42 -9.33 5.36
C LEU A 613 32.59 -10.65 6.12
N GLN A 614 31.48 -11.25 6.52
CA GLN A 614 31.45 -12.63 6.98
C GLN A 614 30.80 -13.52 5.93
N ILE A 615 31.32 -14.73 5.74
CA ILE A 615 30.63 -15.73 4.95
C ILE A 615 30.50 -17.00 5.78
N ILE A 616 29.34 -17.64 5.75
CA ILE A 616 29.09 -18.94 6.37
C ILE A 616 28.67 -19.91 5.27
N VAL A 617 29.37 -21.03 5.16
CA VAL A 617 29.09 -22.08 4.18
C VAL A 617 28.74 -23.36 4.92
N LEU A 618 27.56 -23.88 4.62
CA LEU A 618 27.03 -25.11 5.19
C LEU A 618 27.10 -26.17 4.10
N ASP A 619 27.98 -27.16 4.20
CA ASP A 619 28.19 -28.07 3.08
C ASP A 619 28.46 -29.52 3.50
N HIS A 620 28.40 -30.42 2.52
CA HIS A 620 28.84 -31.81 2.61
C HIS A 620 30.32 -31.98 2.23
N ALA A 621 30.93 -30.93 1.65
CA ALA A 621 32.26 -31.02 1.10
C ALA A 621 33.37 -31.33 2.13
N ASP A 622 34.24 -32.28 1.81
CA ASP A 622 35.43 -32.65 2.58
C ASP A 622 36.51 -31.56 2.57
N GLU A 623 37.47 -31.68 3.49
CA GLU A 623 38.60 -30.73 3.63
C GLU A 623 39.43 -30.59 2.36
N ASP A 624 39.44 -31.58 1.47
CA ASP A 624 40.14 -31.49 0.19
C ASP A 624 39.63 -30.32 -0.68
N VAL A 625 38.38 -29.90 -0.50
CA VAL A 625 37.76 -28.79 -1.24
C VAL A 625 38.12 -27.43 -0.65
N TRP A 626 37.89 -27.23 0.66
CA TRP A 626 38.00 -25.92 1.31
C TRP A 626 39.29 -25.73 2.10
N GLY A 627 40.02 -26.81 2.37
CA GLY A 627 41.21 -26.84 3.20
C GLY A 627 42.37 -26.05 2.63
N LYS A 628 43.17 -25.47 3.55
CA LYS A 628 44.39 -24.69 3.27
C LYS A 628 44.17 -23.44 2.40
N LEU A 629 42.92 -22.98 2.23
CA LEU A 629 42.61 -21.75 1.53
C LEU A 629 42.69 -20.54 2.49
N PRO A 630 43.32 -19.43 2.07
CA PRO A 630 43.41 -18.23 2.91
C PRO A 630 42.02 -17.63 3.15
N GLY A 631 41.76 -17.21 4.39
CA GLY A 631 40.46 -16.64 4.77
C GLY A 631 39.33 -17.66 4.96
N VAL A 632 39.60 -18.96 4.83
CA VAL A 632 38.62 -20.04 5.04
C VAL A 632 38.97 -20.84 6.29
N LYS A 633 37.98 -21.06 7.16
CA LYS A 633 38.15 -21.79 8.42
C LYS A 633 37.03 -22.79 8.64
N LEU A 634 37.40 -24.03 9.00
CA LEU A 634 36.48 -25.01 9.52
C LEU A 634 36.05 -24.60 10.93
N ILE A 635 34.74 -24.50 11.13
CA ILE A 635 34.15 -24.20 12.43
C ILE A 635 33.76 -25.48 13.15
N GLU A 636 33.02 -26.36 12.48
CA GLU A 636 32.63 -27.65 13.02
C GLU A 636 32.48 -28.69 11.91
N GLU A 637 32.71 -29.95 12.28
CA GLU A 637 32.53 -31.12 11.43
C GLU A 637 31.42 -32.03 11.99
N TRP A 638 30.32 -32.12 11.26
CA TRP A 638 29.12 -32.89 11.64
C TRP A 638 29.12 -34.26 10.95
N ARG A 639 30.16 -35.05 11.21
CA ARG A 639 30.26 -36.47 10.84
C ARG A 639 30.23 -37.30 12.14
N GLY A 640 29.07 -37.85 12.48
CA GLY A 640 28.82 -38.45 13.81
C GLY A 640 28.44 -37.42 14.91
N GLN A 641 28.39 -36.14 14.56
CA GLN A 641 27.79 -35.06 15.36
C GLN A 641 26.72 -34.34 14.54
N ALA A 642 25.82 -33.63 15.21
CA ALA A 642 24.73 -32.88 14.57
C ALA A 642 24.44 -31.57 15.32
N LEU A 643 23.64 -30.71 14.71
CA LEU A 643 23.22 -29.44 15.32
C LEU A 643 22.51 -29.66 16.66
N VAL A 644 21.66 -30.69 16.75
CA VAL A 644 21.08 -31.16 18.00
C VAL A 644 21.95 -32.29 18.54
N PRO A 645 22.55 -32.16 19.73
CA PRO A 645 23.34 -33.22 20.33
C PRO A 645 22.53 -34.50 20.54
N GLN A 646 23.11 -35.66 20.23
CA GLN A 646 22.46 -36.97 20.40
C GLN A 646 22.03 -37.22 21.86
N ALA A 647 22.76 -36.66 22.82
CA ALA A 647 22.45 -36.73 24.24
C ALA A 647 21.08 -36.10 24.58
N TRP A 648 20.63 -35.09 23.83
CA TRP A 648 19.30 -34.50 24.04
C TRP A 648 18.18 -35.44 23.58
N ILE A 649 18.41 -36.14 22.47
CA ILE A 649 17.45 -37.05 21.86
C ILE A 649 17.27 -38.31 22.73
N ALA A 650 18.37 -38.89 23.20
CA ALA A 650 18.33 -40.09 24.05
C ALA A 650 17.64 -39.85 25.40
N ALA A 651 17.77 -38.65 25.97
CA ALA A 651 17.12 -38.27 27.23
C ALA A 651 15.60 -38.04 27.08
N ALA A 652 15.11 -37.72 25.88
CA ALA A 652 13.68 -37.58 25.63
C ALA A 652 12.95 -38.94 25.60
N SER A 653 13.64 -40.00 25.16
CA SER A 653 13.09 -41.35 25.06
C SER A 653 12.91 -42.05 26.42
N SER A 654 13.60 -41.61 27.47
CA SER A 654 13.52 -42.19 28.82
C SER A 654 12.40 -41.60 29.70
N ASN A 655 11.79 -40.49 29.30
CA ASN A 655 10.71 -39.82 30.06
C ASN A 655 9.30 -40.12 29.53
N GLY A 656 9.17 -41.05 28.57
CA GLY A 656 7.89 -41.47 27.97
C GLY A 656 7.46 -42.90 28.34
N GLY A 657 7.98 -43.45 29.45
CA GLY A 657 7.64 -44.77 29.98
C GLY A 657 6.69 -44.70 31.16
#